data_AF-U1GV81-F1
#
_entry.id   AF-U1GV81-F1
#
_cell.length_a   1.000
_cell.length_b   1.000
_cell.length_c   1.000
_cell.angle_alpha   90.00
_cell.angle_beta   90.00
_cell.angle_gamma   90.00
#
_symmetry.space_group_name_H-M   'P 1'
#
loop_
_entity.id
_entity.type
_entity.pdbx_description
1 polymer ?
#
loop_
_entity_poly.entity_id
_entity_poly.type
_entity_poly.pdbx_seq_one_letter_code
_entity_poly.pdbx_strand_id
1 'polypeptide(L)'
;MWLDHSSGHLTPSGSPPPQNRNHSPAPKRSLHLAPSRRSGLGLIAGSSSLSLGFSSNGSNVSLPRTSRMSNGPSLHQEHKPSPNMPDPLNLLRSILGISSTKKGVQDGNEEQSLTRKPEDFKIDIDFGNLSLEDYAEEEEAEIKLVSTLGHLEHSSADELERYKGLHDAIEDCDKVLKSVESYLTNFQNELGTVSAEIESLQTRSTQLNAKLENRRKVEKLLGPAVEEISISPLTVRTISESPVDDNWIRALKELESRSTTIAKKTSGSVKAIEDVIPLLDNLKAKAVERIRDFIVAQIKALRSPNINAQIIQQQTLIKYKDLYSFLARHSSVLAEEIGQAYINTMKWYYTSNFTRYQQALEKLSVHIIDQSEVLGSESSSARRNLLASPKGPPPQHDAFNLGRRPDILRTKASNAIAACLTDEDKTRCYLETPFYNFNLALIDNVCSEYSVFTELFSMKSYHQVSRKVTEIFEPSFALGHGMTKQLIENNTDCFGVLLCVRINQYFAFELQRRKVPLADSYINGMNMLLWPRFQIIMDQHCESLKKVISPNNRGAVAAFSLVGNDASKTSVAPHPVTQKFGQFLHGILALSSDASDNEPVSNSLGRLRSEYEALMTRLAKGAGDASKRSRFLYYNYSLVLTIISDTQGKLAEEQKAHFDQLVIGAGAVGLAIARRLAAQEGTSTILIERHGSVGTETSSRNSEVIHAGLYYGHGSLKTKLCLKGKNMMYELCSKQGIPHRNTKKWIIAQDDQQMSELHRVHEFATSIDVPTRFLTREYITQREPDVRAEAGVLESESTGIVDSHSFMSYLEGDFLEKGGDCAFHTAVTRIEPIDSGKGGYKIYTGNADGGEDSIEVETLINSAGLFACAINNMVLPKERHRKAYYAKGSYYSYSASHPKPKTLLYPAPVPGFGGLGTHLTLDMTGRVRFGPDVEWIDDPNDLKPNPSRLTEAIDMIQTYLPSVKRDAIDLDYCGIRPKIGKSGATAGKNFQDFIIQEEDGFPGFINLLAIESPGLTSSLAIGEMVEDLLYR
;
A
#
# COMPACT_ATOMS: atom_id res chain seq x y z
N MET A 1 -9.85 -26.91 2.52
CA MET A 1 -10.00 -25.93 3.63
C MET A 1 -11.37 -25.29 3.78
N TRP A 2 -12.40 -25.59 2.96
CA TRP A 2 -13.82 -25.43 3.40
C TRP A 2 -14.55 -26.78 3.52
N LEU A 3 -14.19 -27.75 2.68
CA LEU A 3 -14.79 -29.09 2.65
C LEU A 3 -14.38 -30.00 3.83
N ASP A 4 -13.32 -29.69 4.57
CA ASP A 4 -12.74 -30.58 5.59
C ASP A 4 -13.60 -30.72 6.88
N HIS A 5 -14.82 -30.17 6.89
CA HIS A 5 -15.81 -30.34 7.96
C HIS A 5 -17.13 -30.99 7.51
N SER A 6 -17.26 -31.40 6.23
CA SER A 6 -18.50 -31.99 5.70
C SER A 6 -18.67 -33.51 5.93
N SER A 7 -17.86 -34.12 6.81
CA SER A 7 -17.92 -35.56 7.13
C SER A 7 -18.24 -35.88 8.60
N GLY A 8 -18.62 -34.88 9.39
CA GLY A 8 -18.93 -35.01 10.82
C GLY A 8 -20.38 -35.45 11.10
N HIS A 9 -20.82 -36.62 10.64
CA HIS A 9 -22.08 -37.18 11.12
C HIS A 9 -21.93 -37.70 12.56
N LEU A 10 -22.72 -37.14 13.48
CA LEU A 10 -22.82 -37.54 14.87
C LEU A 10 -23.29 -39.00 15.02
N THR A 11 -22.41 -39.88 15.49
CA THR A 11 -22.80 -41.17 16.10
C THR A 11 -22.74 -41.04 17.63
N PRO A 12 -23.83 -41.38 18.37
CA PRO A 12 -23.87 -41.20 19.82
C PRO A 12 -22.94 -42.17 20.55
N SER A 13 -22.53 -41.76 21.76
CA SER A 13 -21.59 -42.47 22.64
C SER A 13 -22.01 -43.91 22.95
N GLY A 14 -21.12 -44.87 22.67
CA GLY A 14 -21.27 -46.28 23.03
C GLY A 14 -19.96 -46.88 23.58
N SER A 15 -20.05 -47.40 24.81
CA SER A 15 -19.07 -48.19 25.60
C SER A 15 -17.85 -48.84 24.90
N PRO A 16 -16.65 -48.84 25.55
CA PRO A 16 -15.46 -49.51 25.02
C PRO A 16 -15.49 -51.05 25.22
N PRO A 17 -14.88 -51.83 24.30
CA PRO A 17 -14.62 -53.26 24.51
C PRO A 17 -13.38 -53.50 25.40
N PRO A 18 -13.21 -54.72 25.97
CA PRO A 18 -12.35 -54.93 27.14
C PRO A 18 -10.86 -55.17 26.86
N GLN A 19 -10.10 -55.10 27.96
CA GLN A 19 -8.66 -55.30 28.06
C GLN A 19 -8.17 -56.66 27.52
N ASN A 20 -6.89 -56.70 27.11
CA ASN A 20 -6.06 -57.87 27.36
C ASN A 20 -4.69 -57.46 27.95
N ARG A 21 -4.13 -58.32 28.80
CA ARG A 21 -2.98 -58.06 29.71
C ARG A 21 -1.63 -58.05 28.93
N ASN A 22 -0.48 -57.60 29.43
CA ASN A 22 0.12 -57.89 30.75
C ASN A 22 1.36 -57.02 31.11
N HIS A 23 1.71 -56.99 32.41
CA HIS A 23 3.02 -56.65 33.05
C HIS A 23 3.62 -55.20 33.04
N SER A 24 3.25 -54.41 34.05
CA SER A 24 4.03 -54.03 35.28
C SER A 24 5.58 -54.12 35.32
N PRO A 25 6.28 -53.49 36.30
CA PRO A 25 6.11 -52.12 36.86
C PRO A 25 7.44 -51.40 37.27
N ALA A 26 7.45 -50.07 37.40
CA ALA A 26 8.30 -49.32 38.36
C ALA A 26 7.77 -47.88 38.58
N PRO A 27 7.94 -47.24 39.77
CA PRO A 27 7.02 -46.17 40.21
C PRO A 27 7.57 -44.73 40.15
N LYS A 28 6.62 -43.76 40.16
CA LYS A 28 6.86 -42.33 40.36
C LYS A 28 7.10 -41.98 41.84
N ARG A 29 8.00 -41.03 42.11
CA ARG A 29 7.99 -40.04 43.24
C ARG A 29 9.16 -39.05 43.03
N SER A 30 9.16 -37.79 43.45
CA SER A 30 8.07 -36.82 43.73
C SER A 30 8.67 -35.45 44.12
N LEU A 31 8.02 -34.37 43.68
CA LEU A 31 7.97 -33.03 44.33
C LEU A 31 9.24 -32.15 44.41
N HIS A 32 9.11 -30.97 43.79
CA HIS A 32 9.44 -29.62 44.29
C HIS A 32 10.60 -29.41 45.27
N LEU A 33 11.51 -28.50 44.90
CA LEU A 33 11.69 -27.20 45.59
C LEU A 33 12.54 -26.23 44.74
N ALA A 34 12.05 -25.00 44.56
CA ALA A 34 12.84 -23.85 44.12
C ALA A 34 13.08 -22.92 45.33
N PRO A 35 14.09 -22.03 45.29
CA PRO A 35 13.73 -20.63 45.01
C PRO A 35 14.79 -19.85 44.18
N SER A 36 14.45 -18.59 43.85
CA SER A 36 15.18 -17.71 42.90
C SER A 36 16.00 -16.58 43.56
N ARG A 37 17.07 -16.12 42.88
CA ARG A 37 17.46 -14.70 42.56
C ARG A 37 18.88 -14.69 41.94
N ARG A 38 19.17 -14.04 40.79
CA ARG A 38 19.54 -12.60 40.56
C ARG A 38 20.66 -12.11 41.51
N SER A 39 21.78 -11.47 41.15
CA SER A 39 22.46 -11.05 39.88
C SER A 39 23.92 -10.65 40.26
N GLY A 40 24.92 -10.29 39.42
CA GLY A 40 25.09 -10.13 37.96
C GLY A 40 26.39 -9.33 37.63
N LEU A 41 26.78 -9.22 36.35
CA LEU A 41 28.05 -8.63 35.80
C LEU A 41 29.37 -9.38 36.16
N GLY A 42 30.37 -9.53 35.28
CA GLY A 42 30.46 -9.29 33.83
C GLY A 42 31.86 -8.79 33.39
N LEU A 43 32.51 -9.44 32.40
CA LEU A 43 33.50 -8.89 31.42
C LEU A 43 34.09 -10.01 30.51
N ILE A 44 33.83 -9.93 29.18
CA ILE A 44 34.74 -10.05 27.99
C ILE A 44 35.97 -10.99 28.10
N ALA A 45 36.34 -11.90 27.16
CA ALA A 45 35.85 -12.42 25.87
C ALA A 45 36.66 -13.73 25.55
N GLY A 46 36.40 -14.57 24.52
CA GLY A 46 35.39 -14.60 23.45
C GLY A 46 35.69 -15.75 22.45
N SER A 47 34.91 -15.83 21.35
CA SER A 47 34.99 -16.81 20.24
C SER A 47 34.63 -18.28 20.60
N SER A 48 33.93 -19.07 19.78
CA SER A 48 33.25 -18.79 18.50
C SER A 48 32.29 -19.92 18.11
N SER A 49 31.09 -19.56 17.61
CA SER A 49 30.39 -20.32 16.56
C SER A 49 29.35 -19.42 15.87
N LEU A 50 29.44 -19.33 14.54
CA LEU A 50 28.48 -18.61 13.70
C LEU A 50 28.11 -19.52 12.52
N SER A 51 26.83 -19.54 12.17
CA SER A 51 26.34 -20.13 10.93
C SER A 51 25.24 -19.26 10.31
N LEU A 52 25.62 -18.64 9.19
CA LEU A 52 24.80 -18.02 8.15
C LEU A 52 25.57 -18.31 6.85
N GLY A 53 24.99 -18.53 5.67
CA GLY A 53 23.59 -18.53 5.24
C GLY A 53 23.58 -18.22 3.73
N PHE A 54 22.67 -18.84 2.96
CA PHE A 54 22.40 -18.59 1.52
C PHE A 54 23.54 -18.73 0.49
N SER A 55 23.27 -19.49 -0.60
CA SER A 55 23.13 -18.94 -1.97
C SER A 55 23.35 -20.00 -3.06
N SER A 56 22.62 -19.88 -4.15
CA SER A 56 22.70 -20.69 -5.38
C SER A 56 22.91 -19.79 -6.59
N ASN A 57 23.83 -20.12 -7.53
CA ASN A 57 23.69 -20.00 -9.00
C ASN A 57 25.03 -19.96 -9.76
N GLY A 58 25.00 -20.36 -11.05
CA GLY A 58 25.87 -19.86 -12.13
C GLY A 58 27.31 -20.41 -12.16
N SER A 59 27.70 -21.46 -12.91
CA SER A 59 27.57 -21.77 -14.35
C SER A 59 28.59 -21.08 -15.29
N ASN A 60 29.58 -21.87 -15.73
CA ASN A 60 30.16 -21.97 -17.09
C ASN A 60 30.96 -20.81 -17.75
N VAL A 61 31.66 -21.19 -18.85
CA VAL A 61 32.32 -20.36 -19.90
C VAL A 61 33.78 -19.95 -19.56
N SER A 62 34.81 -20.76 -19.89
CA SER A 62 35.59 -20.88 -21.17
C SER A 62 36.65 -19.76 -21.37
N LEU A 63 37.83 -19.91 -21.97
CA LEU A 63 38.46 -20.89 -22.89
C LEU A 63 39.98 -21.06 -22.56
N PRO A 64 40.65 -22.17 -22.91
CA PRO A 64 42.11 -22.29 -22.86
C PRO A 64 42.80 -21.95 -24.18
N ARG A 65 44.06 -21.49 -24.13
CA ARG A 65 44.93 -21.29 -25.30
C ARG A 65 45.86 -22.47 -25.53
N THR A 66 46.00 -22.87 -26.78
CA THR A 66 47.11 -23.69 -27.32
C THR A 66 48.42 -22.87 -27.28
N SER A 67 49.64 -23.39 -27.42
CA SER A 67 50.18 -24.64 -27.98
C SER A 67 51.57 -24.91 -27.31
N ARG A 68 52.25 -26.07 -27.42
CA ARG A 68 52.24 -27.14 -28.44
C ARG A 68 52.83 -28.43 -27.82
N MET A 69 52.17 -29.58 -28.05
CA MET A 69 52.64 -30.97 -28.27
C MET A 69 54.04 -31.43 -27.75
N SER A 70 54.25 -32.67 -27.26
CA SER A 70 53.38 -33.88 -27.27
C SER A 70 53.86 -35.02 -26.33
N ASN A 71 52.90 -35.81 -25.82
CA ASN A 71 52.97 -37.25 -25.42
C ASN A 71 54.00 -37.65 -24.33
N GLY A 72 53.68 -38.24 -23.18
CA GLY A 72 52.48 -38.97 -22.72
C GLY A 72 52.58 -40.49 -22.96
N PRO A 73 51.80 -41.36 -22.28
CA PRO A 73 50.82 -41.08 -21.22
C PRO A 73 50.76 -42.13 -20.06
N SER A 74 49.78 -41.96 -19.14
CA SER A 74 49.04 -43.05 -18.44
C SER A 74 49.75 -44.01 -17.47
N LEU A 75 49.18 -44.42 -16.32
CA LEU A 75 47.90 -44.13 -15.64
C LEU A 75 47.92 -44.73 -14.21
N HIS A 76 46.83 -44.55 -13.44
CA HIS A 76 46.36 -45.44 -12.36
C HIS A 76 47.37 -46.01 -11.34
N GLN A 77 47.54 -45.26 -10.24
CA GLN A 77 46.97 -45.60 -8.93
C GLN A 77 46.06 -46.86 -8.90
N GLU A 78 46.32 -47.85 -8.02
CA GLU A 78 45.33 -48.34 -7.04
C GLU A 78 45.83 -49.41 -6.02
N HIS A 79 45.18 -49.37 -4.84
CA HIS A 79 45.00 -50.36 -3.78
C HIS A 79 46.14 -50.92 -2.88
N LYS A 80 45.78 -51.00 -1.58
CA LYS A 80 46.56 -51.45 -0.40
C LYS A 80 46.29 -52.94 -0.08
N PRO A 81 47.06 -53.58 0.82
CA PRO A 81 46.68 -53.59 2.25
C PRO A 81 47.84 -53.32 3.24
N SER A 82 47.52 -53.32 4.54
CA SER A 82 48.37 -53.10 5.74
C SER A 82 48.20 -54.27 6.72
N PRO A 83 48.87 -54.36 7.91
CA PRO A 83 50.11 -53.75 8.42
C PRO A 83 51.12 -54.75 9.08
N ASN A 84 52.31 -54.26 9.46
CA ASN A 84 53.23 -54.76 10.52
C ASN A 84 53.82 -56.19 10.48
N MET A 85 55.05 -56.31 9.97
CA MET A 85 56.20 -57.01 10.61
C MET A 85 57.52 -56.50 9.98
N PRO A 86 58.69 -56.54 10.67
CA PRO A 86 59.91 -55.86 10.21
C PRO A 86 60.66 -56.58 9.07
N ASP A 87 61.37 -55.80 8.27
CA ASP A 87 62.22 -56.25 7.16
C ASP A 87 63.40 -57.13 7.63
N PRO A 88 63.50 -58.41 7.21
CA PRO A 88 64.54 -59.34 7.66
C PRO A 88 65.96 -58.92 7.28
N LEU A 89 66.14 -58.05 6.28
CA LEU A 89 67.46 -57.53 5.89
C LEU A 89 68.11 -56.65 6.97
N ASN A 90 67.32 -56.01 7.84
CA ASN A 90 67.85 -55.20 8.93
C ASN A 90 68.32 -56.03 10.12
N LEU A 91 67.74 -57.22 10.32
CA LEU A 91 68.17 -58.17 11.36
C LEU A 91 69.47 -58.89 10.96
N LEU A 92 69.61 -59.19 9.66
CA LEU A 92 70.80 -59.84 9.10
C LEU A 92 72.00 -58.87 9.05
N ARG A 93 71.75 -57.57 8.82
CA ARG A 93 72.77 -56.51 8.87
C ARG A 93 73.24 -56.13 10.27
N SER A 94 72.50 -56.46 11.35
CA SER A 94 72.98 -56.26 12.72
C SER A 94 73.82 -57.42 13.26
N ILE A 95 73.83 -58.58 12.58
CA ILE A 95 74.54 -59.79 13.03
C ILE A 95 75.94 -59.91 12.40
N LEU A 96 76.14 -59.40 11.18
CA LEU A 96 77.36 -59.59 10.38
C LEU A 96 78.15 -58.29 10.17
N GLY A 97 78.50 -57.61 11.27
CA GLY A 97 79.14 -56.28 11.24
C GLY A 97 80.51 -56.22 10.54
N ILE A 98 80.51 -56.01 9.22
CA ILE A 98 81.72 -55.82 8.39
C ILE A 98 81.57 -54.54 7.55
N SER A 99 82.61 -53.70 7.56
CA SER A 99 82.61 -52.38 6.93
C SER A 99 82.87 -52.41 5.42
N SER A 100 82.06 -51.64 4.68
CA SER A 100 82.35 -50.97 3.41
C SER A 100 83.55 -51.40 2.54
N THR A 101 83.30 -51.67 1.26
CA THR A 101 84.12 -51.08 0.18
C THR A 101 83.32 -50.90 -1.12
N LYS A 102 83.85 -50.10 -2.05
CA LYS A 102 83.16 -49.51 -3.21
C LYS A 102 83.33 -50.33 -4.51
N LYS A 103 82.48 -49.98 -5.51
CA LYS A 103 82.56 -50.32 -6.96
C LYS A 103 82.23 -51.79 -7.28
N GLY A 104 81.67 -52.14 -8.44
CA GLY A 104 81.11 -51.29 -9.50
C GLY A 104 81.48 -51.74 -10.91
N VAL A 105 80.45 -52.06 -11.70
CA VAL A 105 80.33 -51.77 -13.15
C VAL A 105 81.09 -52.67 -14.16
N GLN A 106 80.28 -53.44 -14.89
CA GLN A 106 80.31 -53.76 -16.33
C GLN A 106 81.37 -54.68 -16.99
N ASP A 107 80.80 -55.44 -17.93
CA ASP A 107 81.24 -55.80 -19.28
C ASP A 107 82.51 -56.64 -19.51
N GLY A 108 82.32 -57.69 -20.31
CA GLY A 108 82.63 -57.50 -21.73
C GLY A 108 83.65 -58.48 -22.33
N ASN A 109 83.16 -59.30 -23.26
CA ASN A 109 83.94 -60.12 -24.20
C ASN A 109 85.08 -59.38 -24.90
N GLU A 110 86.10 -60.13 -25.31
CA GLU A 110 86.67 -60.13 -26.67
C GLU A 110 87.46 -61.46 -26.86
N GLU A 111 87.87 -61.97 -28.02
CA GLU A 111 87.30 -62.21 -29.37
C GLU A 111 88.44 -62.93 -30.18
N GLN A 112 88.17 -63.41 -31.41
CA GLN A 112 89.13 -63.64 -32.53
C GLN A 112 90.04 -64.90 -32.63
N SER A 113 89.56 -65.89 -33.41
CA SER A 113 89.99 -66.25 -34.80
C SER A 113 91.37 -66.89 -35.19
N LEU A 114 91.27 -67.95 -36.05
CA LEU A 114 92.07 -68.30 -37.26
C LEU A 114 93.36 -69.22 -37.28
N THR A 115 93.14 -70.51 -37.64
CA THR A 115 93.77 -71.36 -38.72
C THR A 115 95.25 -71.90 -38.78
N ARG A 116 95.35 -73.25 -38.67
CA ARG A 116 96.13 -74.29 -39.45
C ARG A 116 97.69 -74.43 -39.50
N LYS A 117 98.21 -75.53 -38.88
CA LYS A 117 99.19 -76.62 -39.29
C LYS A 117 100.49 -76.33 -40.10
N PRO A 118 101.53 -77.23 -40.09
CA PRO A 118 101.92 -78.33 -39.16
C PRO A 118 103.46 -78.46 -38.83
N GLU A 119 103.87 -79.33 -37.87
CA GLU A 119 104.91 -80.41 -37.98
C GLU A 119 105.37 -81.02 -36.62
N ASP A 120 105.35 -82.37 -36.54
CA ASP A 120 106.35 -83.35 -36.06
C ASP A 120 107.20 -83.30 -34.74
N PHE A 121 107.34 -84.52 -34.17
CA PHE A 121 108.43 -85.14 -33.34
C PHE A 121 108.72 -84.79 -31.85
N LYS A 122 108.41 -85.80 -31.00
CA LYS A 122 109.29 -86.56 -30.06
C LYS A 122 110.24 -85.87 -29.02
N ILE A 123 110.05 -86.34 -27.76
CA ILE A 123 111.07 -86.84 -26.79
C ILE A 123 112.00 -85.79 -26.13
N ASP A 124 111.93 -85.67 -24.79
CA ASP A 124 112.96 -86.36 -23.97
C ASP A 124 112.44 -86.87 -22.61
N ILE A 125 113.10 -87.91 -22.10
CA ILE A 125 112.70 -88.74 -20.96
C ILE A 125 113.73 -88.60 -19.84
N ASP A 126 113.29 -88.58 -18.58
CA ASP A 126 114.15 -89.02 -17.46
C ASP A 126 113.34 -89.89 -16.48
N PHE A 127 113.45 -91.20 -16.66
CA PHE A 127 113.32 -92.14 -15.54
C PHE A 127 114.69 -92.20 -14.89
N GLY A 128 114.77 -92.03 -13.57
CA GLY A 128 116.01 -92.12 -12.79
C GLY A 128 116.62 -93.54 -12.78
N ASN A 129 117.15 -93.96 -13.94
CA ASN A 129 117.85 -95.20 -14.25
C ASN A 129 117.06 -96.52 -14.17
N LEU A 130 115.77 -96.55 -14.54
CA LEU A 130 115.00 -97.79 -14.70
C LEU A 130 114.08 -97.76 -15.93
N SER A 131 113.97 -98.90 -16.65
CA SER A 131 113.24 -99.04 -17.92
C SER A 131 111.87 -99.75 -17.78
N LEU A 132 111.04 -99.58 -18.82
CA LEU A 132 109.62 -99.95 -18.83
C LEU A 132 109.32 -101.46 -19.02
N GLU A 133 110.36 -102.30 -19.10
CA GLU A 133 110.24 -103.76 -19.17
C GLU A 133 110.70 -104.39 -17.85
N ASP A 134 111.71 -103.81 -17.18
CA ASP A 134 112.21 -104.27 -15.87
C ASP A 134 111.17 -104.07 -14.74
N TYR A 135 110.39 -102.98 -14.77
CA TYR A 135 109.32 -102.74 -13.78
C TYR A 135 108.10 -103.69 -13.93
N ALA A 136 108.04 -104.46 -15.02
CA ALA A 136 106.97 -105.43 -15.26
C ALA A 136 107.40 -106.89 -14.99
N GLU A 137 108.68 -107.14 -14.71
CA GLU A 137 109.24 -108.48 -14.45
C GLU A 137 109.89 -108.63 -13.05
N GLU A 138 110.03 -107.56 -12.24
CA GLU A 138 110.49 -107.66 -10.86
C GLU A 138 109.35 -107.98 -9.85
N GLU A 139 109.54 -109.09 -9.12
CA GLU A 139 108.75 -109.57 -7.96
C GLU A 139 107.39 -110.27 -8.20
N GLU A 140 107.31 -111.08 -9.26
CA GLU A 140 107.03 -112.50 -8.95
C GLU A 140 108.33 -113.16 -8.43
N ALA A 141 108.21 -113.95 -7.35
CA ALA A 141 109.22 -114.86 -6.79
C ALA A 141 110.27 -114.34 -5.76
N GLU A 142 109.80 -113.96 -4.57
CA GLU A 142 110.34 -114.62 -3.36
C GLU A 142 109.39 -115.71 -2.82
N ILE A 143 109.83 -116.96 -3.01
CA ILE A 143 109.81 -118.04 -2.00
C ILE A 143 108.43 -118.37 -1.37
N LYS A 144 107.64 -119.37 -1.82
CA LYS A 144 107.96 -120.79 -2.10
C LYS A 144 108.48 -121.58 -0.88
N LEU A 145 107.60 -121.94 0.06
CA LEU A 145 107.84 -123.11 0.94
C LEU A 145 106.53 -123.77 1.44
N VAL A 146 106.50 -125.11 1.43
CA VAL A 146 105.55 -126.02 2.13
C VAL A 146 104.05 -125.83 1.79
N SER A 147 103.37 -126.62 0.96
CA SER A 147 103.44 -128.07 0.66
C SER A 147 103.09 -129.02 1.81
N THR A 148 101.82 -129.44 1.83
CA THR A 148 101.36 -130.79 2.25
C THR A 148 101.38 -131.14 3.75
N LEU A 149 100.27 -131.75 4.21
CA LEU A 149 100.05 -132.35 5.55
C LEU A 149 100.01 -131.30 6.69
N GLY A 150 99.07 -131.32 7.63
CA GLY A 150 98.01 -132.28 7.92
C GLY A 150 97.81 -132.34 9.43
N HIS A 151 96.61 -131.98 9.91
CA HIS A 151 96.19 -131.93 11.33
C HIS A 151 97.00 -131.00 12.27
N LEU A 152 96.36 -129.92 12.75
CA LEU A 152 95.94 -129.75 14.16
C LEU A 152 95.20 -128.40 14.39
N GLU A 153 93.95 -128.53 14.83
CA GLU A 153 93.21 -127.70 15.81
C GLU A 153 93.18 -126.14 15.74
N HIS A 154 92.03 -125.64 15.26
CA HIS A 154 91.28 -124.43 15.69
C HIS A 154 91.98 -123.29 16.47
N SER A 155 92.51 -122.26 15.77
CA SER A 155 92.83 -120.96 16.41
C SER A 155 92.80 -119.72 15.47
N SER A 156 92.14 -119.78 14.30
CA SER A 156 92.28 -118.78 13.23
C SER A 156 91.00 -117.96 12.91
N ALA A 157 90.08 -117.82 13.88
CA ALA A 157 88.83 -117.05 13.69
C ALA A 157 88.95 -115.57 14.11
N ASP A 158 89.63 -115.28 15.23
CA ASP A 158 89.54 -113.97 15.92
C ASP A 158 90.25 -112.81 15.19
N GLU A 159 91.33 -113.06 14.44
CA GLU A 159 92.06 -111.97 13.77
C GLU A 159 91.32 -111.41 12.55
N LEU A 160 90.45 -112.21 11.93
CA LEU A 160 89.69 -111.83 10.73
C LEU A 160 88.59 -110.79 11.05
N GLU A 161 88.14 -110.74 12.31
CA GLU A 161 87.12 -109.78 12.77
C GLU A 161 87.69 -108.36 12.98
N ARG A 162 88.97 -108.25 13.39
CA ARG A 162 89.63 -106.94 13.59
C ARG A 162 89.89 -106.18 12.30
N TYR A 163 90.35 -106.85 11.25
CA TYR A 163 90.59 -106.20 9.95
C TYR A 163 89.29 -105.70 9.31
N LYS A 164 88.18 -106.39 9.56
CA LYS A 164 86.85 -105.99 9.10
C LYS A 164 86.41 -104.66 9.73
N GLY A 165 86.58 -104.52 11.05
CA GLY A 165 86.24 -103.28 11.76
C GLY A 165 87.06 -102.04 11.37
N LEU A 166 88.29 -102.21 10.84
CA LEU A 166 89.07 -101.07 10.32
C LEU A 166 88.58 -100.62 8.93
N HIS A 167 88.12 -101.56 8.10
CA HIS A 167 87.61 -101.28 6.75
C HIS A 167 86.32 -100.45 6.82
N ASP A 168 85.38 -100.84 7.68
CA ASP A 168 84.09 -100.15 7.86
C ASP A 168 84.28 -98.68 8.28
N ALA A 169 85.27 -98.40 9.15
CA ALA A 169 85.56 -97.04 9.64
C ALA A 169 86.13 -96.09 8.57
N ILE A 170 86.86 -96.62 7.58
CA ILE A 170 87.39 -95.84 6.45
C ILE A 170 86.26 -95.55 5.44
N GLU A 171 85.40 -96.55 5.17
CA GLU A 171 84.26 -96.39 4.26
C GLU A 171 83.27 -95.31 4.75
N ASP A 172 83.10 -95.16 6.07
CA ASP A 172 82.26 -94.13 6.67
C ASP A 172 82.83 -92.70 6.54
N CYS A 173 84.16 -92.53 6.52
CA CYS A 173 84.77 -91.22 6.27
C CYS A 173 84.55 -90.74 4.83
N ASP A 174 84.68 -91.64 3.84
CA ASP A 174 84.44 -91.35 2.43
C ASP A 174 82.98 -90.99 2.13
N LYS A 175 82.02 -91.59 2.85
CA LYS A 175 80.60 -91.23 2.75
C LYS A 175 80.33 -89.79 3.18
N VAL A 176 81.06 -89.27 4.18
CA VAL A 176 80.91 -87.88 4.66
C VAL A 176 81.49 -86.88 3.66
N LEU A 177 82.66 -87.15 3.07
CA LEU A 177 83.29 -86.24 2.10
C LEU A 177 82.47 -86.09 0.81
N LYS A 178 81.92 -87.20 0.28
CA LYS A 178 81.00 -87.18 -0.88
C LYS A 178 79.73 -86.36 -0.63
N SER A 179 79.26 -86.30 0.62
CA SER A 179 78.12 -85.45 1.01
C SER A 179 78.46 -83.95 0.85
N VAL A 180 79.62 -83.52 1.36
CA VAL A 180 80.04 -82.10 1.31
C VAL A 180 80.28 -81.62 -0.13
N GLU A 181 80.88 -82.44 -0.97
CA GLU A 181 81.08 -82.14 -2.41
C GLU A 181 79.74 -81.95 -3.14
N SER A 182 78.77 -82.82 -2.89
CA SER A 182 77.41 -82.73 -3.44
C SER A 182 76.68 -81.46 -3.02
N TYR A 183 76.85 -81.02 -1.76
CA TYR A 183 76.23 -79.77 -1.28
C TYR A 183 76.78 -78.52 -1.97
N LEU A 184 78.10 -78.44 -2.19
CA LEU A 184 78.71 -77.26 -2.83
C LEU A 184 78.37 -77.16 -4.32
N THR A 185 78.37 -78.29 -5.03
CA THR A 185 77.98 -78.32 -6.45
C THR A 185 76.49 -78.04 -6.66
N ASN A 186 75.60 -78.48 -5.76
CA ASN A 186 74.20 -78.10 -5.79
C ASN A 186 74.00 -76.59 -5.52
N PHE A 187 74.66 -76.03 -4.51
CA PHE A 187 74.52 -74.60 -4.18
C PHE A 187 74.96 -73.67 -5.31
N GLN A 188 76.02 -74.03 -6.05
CA GLN A 188 76.46 -73.24 -7.21
C GLN A 188 75.45 -73.29 -8.38
N ASN A 189 74.82 -74.44 -8.60
CA ASN A 189 73.75 -74.59 -9.60
C ASN A 189 72.48 -73.81 -9.20
N GLU A 190 72.10 -73.82 -7.92
CA GLU A 190 70.96 -73.07 -7.40
C GLU A 190 71.13 -71.54 -7.54
N LEU A 191 72.34 -71.01 -7.35
CA LEU A 191 72.59 -69.57 -7.53
C LEU A 191 72.46 -69.14 -9.01
N GLY A 192 72.85 -70.02 -9.93
CA GLY A 192 72.71 -69.83 -11.38
C GLY A 192 71.26 -69.85 -11.85
N THR A 193 70.45 -70.80 -11.37
CA THR A 193 69.02 -70.87 -11.69
C THR A 193 68.25 -69.67 -11.13
N VAL A 194 68.48 -69.28 -9.87
CA VAL A 194 67.81 -68.12 -9.26
C VAL A 194 68.14 -66.82 -10.01
N SER A 195 69.36 -66.63 -10.49
CA SER A 195 69.74 -65.43 -11.25
C SER A 195 69.02 -65.36 -12.60
N ALA A 196 68.95 -66.48 -13.33
CA ALA A 196 68.19 -66.59 -14.58
C ALA A 196 66.67 -66.42 -14.37
N GLU A 197 66.12 -66.93 -13.26
CA GLU A 197 64.72 -66.70 -12.89
C GLU A 197 64.43 -65.23 -12.63
N ILE A 198 65.30 -64.51 -11.90
CA ILE A 198 65.16 -63.07 -11.63
C ILE A 198 65.20 -62.25 -12.94
N GLU A 199 66.11 -62.55 -13.86
CA GLU A 199 66.16 -61.87 -15.17
C GLU A 199 64.90 -62.16 -16.01
N SER A 200 64.41 -63.40 -15.98
CA SER A 200 63.13 -63.77 -16.61
C SER A 200 61.94 -63.02 -15.99
N LEU A 201 61.92 -62.85 -14.66
CA LEU A 201 60.88 -62.14 -13.92
C LEU A 201 60.92 -60.64 -14.19
N GLN A 202 62.10 -60.04 -14.30
CA GLN A 202 62.27 -58.62 -14.64
C GLN A 202 61.82 -58.35 -16.09
N THR A 203 62.21 -59.22 -17.02
CA THR A 203 61.73 -59.16 -18.42
C THR A 203 60.22 -59.34 -18.50
N ARG A 204 59.66 -60.31 -17.78
CA ARG A 204 58.21 -60.54 -17.70
C ARG A 204 57.47 -59.37 -17.04
N SER A 205 58.05 -58.72 -16.03
CA SER A 205 57.52 -57.53 -15.37
C SER A 205 57.41 -56.34 -16.31
N THR A 206 58.48 -56.04 -17.06
CA THR A 206 58.44 -54.96 -18.08
C THR A 206 57.42 -55.24 -19.19
N GLN A 207 57.33 -56.48 -19.68
CA GLN A 207 56.29 -56.88 -20.64
C GLN A 207 54.87 -56.79 -20.08
N LEU A 208 54.66 -57.13 -18.81
CA LEU A 208 53.37 -57.00 -18.13
C LEU A 208 52.98 -55.53 -17.94
N ASN A 209 53.91 -54.66 -17.56
CA ASN A 209 53.67 -53.22 -17.47
C ASN A 209 53.31 -52.62 -18.83
N ALA A 210 54.03 -52.98 -19.91
CA ALA A 210 53.69 -52.55 -21.26
C ALA A 210 52.28 -53.02 -21.70
N LYS A 211 51.91 -54.27 -21.39
CA LYS A 211 50.56 -54.81 -21.64
C LYS A 211 49.48 -54.09 -20.82
N LEU A 212 49.77 -53.78 -19.55
CA LEU A 212 48.87 -53.10 -18.62
C LEU A 212 48.66 -51.62 -19.01
N GLU A 213 49.70 -50.94 -19.48
CA GLU A 213 49.58 -49.57 -19.99
C GLU A 213 48.85 -49.50 -21.33
N ASN A 214 49.08 -50.47 -22.23
CA ASN A 214 48.30 -50.62 -23.46
C ASN A 214 46.82 -50.92 -23.16
N ARG A 215 46.53 -51.80 -22.19
CA ARG A 215 45.17 -52.03 -21.70
C ARG A 215 44.54 -50.74 -21.19
N ARG A 216 45.25 -49.97 -20.34
CA ARG A 216 44.77 -48.67 -19.81
C ARG A 216 44.53 -47.62 -20.90
N LYS A 217 45.34 -47.59 -21.97
CA LYS A 217 45.12 -46.73 -23.15
C LYS A 217 43.85 -47.14 -23.91
N VAL A 218 43.64 -48.44 -24.13
CA VAL A 218 42.45 -48.99 -24.79
C VAL A 218 41.19 -48.77 -23.94
N GLU A 219 41.27 -49.01 -22.63
CA GLU A 219 40.21 -48.80 -21.65
C GLU A 219 39.80 -47.32 -21.56
N LYS A 220 40.76 -46.39 -21.62
CA LYS A 220 40.48 -44.95 -21.69
C LYS A 220 39.75 -44.50 -22.97
N LEU A 221 39.83 -45.28 -24.05
CA LEU A 221 39.15 -44.99 -25.33
C LEU A 221 37.82 -45.73 -25.48
N LEU A 222 37.80 -47.03 -25.14
CA LEU A 222 36.61 -47.89 -25.27
C LEU A 222 35.67 -47.78 -24.07
N GLY A 223 36.18 -47.58 -22.85
CA GLY A 223 35.39 -47.48 -21.63
C GLY A 223 34.29 -46.42 -21.75
N PRO A 224 34.62 -45.15 -22.04
CA PRO A 224 33.61 -44.11 -22.25
C PRO A 224 32.61 -44.44 -23.37
N ALA A 225 33.08 -45.01 -24.49
CA ALA A 225 32.21 -45.36 -25.61
C ALA A 225 31.22 -46.51 -25.28
N VAL A 226 31.64 -47.48 -24.48
CA VAL A 226 30.78 -48.58 -23.99
C VAL A 226 29.84 -48.09 -22.88
N GLU A 227 30.32 -47.27 -21.95
CA GLU A 227 29.51 -46.64 -20.91
C GLU A 227 28.44 -45.70 -21.49
N GLU A 228 28.69 -45.05 -22.63
CA GLU A 228 27.70 -44.21 -23.33
C GLU A 228 26.56 -45.00 -23.99
N ILE A 229 26.85 -46.21 -24.49
CA ILE A 229 25.89 -47.07 -25.22
C ILE A 229 25.16 -48.04 -24.28
N SER A 230 25.79 -48.44 -23.17
CA SER A 230 25.21 -49.37 -22.21
C SER A 230 24.18 -48.72 -21.27
N ILE A 231 23.19 -49.52 -20.86
CA ILE A 231 22.18 -49.17 -19.85
C ILE A 231 22.33 -50.15 -18.68
N SER A 232 22.32 -49.63 -17.45
CA SER A 232 22.44 -50.47 -16.26
C SER A 232 21.26 -51.47 -16.15
N PRO A 233 21.52 -52.78 -15.94
CA PRO A 233 20.47 -53.78 -15.74
C PRO A 233 19.56 -53.48 -14.53
N LEU A 234 20.08 -52.74 -13.54
CA LEU A 234 19.29 -52.25 -12.40
C LEU A 234 18.21 -51.28 -12.87
N THR A 235 18.58 -50.31 -13.70
CA THR A 235 17.68 -49.30 -14.28
C THR A 235 16.57 -49.94 -15.12
N VAL A 236 16.89 -50.99 -15.87
CA VAL A 236 15.90 -51.80 -16.62
C VAL A 236 14.89 -52.45 -15.66
N ARG A 237 15.35 -53.16 -14.62
CA ARG A 237 14.49 -53.81 -13.61
C ARG A 237 13.64 -52.80 -12.81
N THR A 238 14.20 -51.64 -12.47
CA THR A 238 13.46 -50.59 -11.78
C THR A 238 12.30 -50.09 -12.64
N ILE A 239 12.51 -49.90 -13.94
CA ILE A 239 11.45 -49.45 -14.85
C ILE A 239 10.38 -50.54 -15.07
N SER A 240 10.78 -51.80 -15.23
CA SER A 240 9.84 -52.91 -15.52
C SER A 240 9.00 -53.35 -14.30
N GLU A 241 9.62 -53.50 -13.13
CA GLU A 241 9.04 -54.22 -11.98
C GLU A 241 8.79 -53.35 -10.74
N SER A 242 9.58 -52.31 -10.52
CA SER A 242 9.50 -51.52 -9.27
C SER A 242 8.31 -50.54 -9.27
N PRO A 243 7.76 -50.17 -8.08
CA PRO A 243 6.74 -49.13 -7.97
C PRO A 243 7.27 -47.76 -8.39
N VAL A 244 6.34 -46.84 -8.71
CA VAL A 244 6.68 -45.48 -9.13
C VAL A 244 7.01 -44.62 -7.91
N ASP A 245 8.30 -44.52 -7.59
CA ASP A 245 8.86 -43.76 -6.47
C ASP A 245 9.98 -42.79 -6.93
N ASP A 246 10.67 -42.15 -5.99
CA ASP A 246 11.77 -41.21 -6.29
C ASP A 246 13.03 -41.91 -6.85
N ASN A 247 13.12 -43.24 -6.79
CA ASN A 247 14.16 -44.03 -7.46
C ASN A 247 13.76 -44.29 -8.91
N TRP A 248 12.48 -44.58 -9.15
CA TRP A 248 11.89 -44.76 -10.48
C TRP A 248 12.05 -43.51 -11.36
N ILE A 249 11.83 -42.30 -10.83
CA ILE A 249 12.10 -41.05 -11.58
C ILE A 249 13.59 -40.94 -11.97
N ARG A 250 14.51 -41.33 -11.07
CA ARG A 250 15.95 -41.28 -11.34
C ARG A 250 16.34 -42.26 -12.45
N ALA A 251 15.78 -43.48 -12.42
CA ALA A 251 15.92 -44.46 -13.49
C ALA A 251 15.37 -43.95 -14.84
N LEU A 252 14.21 -43.26 -14.83
CA LEU A 252 13.63 -42.65 -16.03
C LEU A 252 14.52 -41.55 -16.63
N LYS A 253 15.09 -40.68 -15.79
CA LYS A 253 16.01 -39.61 -16.21
C LYS A 253 17.32 -40.17 -16.78
N GLU A 254 17.83 -41.25 -16.20
CA GLU A 254 18.95 -41.99 -16.77
C GLU A 254 18.60 -42.53 -18.16
N LEU A 255 17.46 -43.21 -18.31
CA LEU A 255 17.00 -43.74 -19.60
C LEU A 255 16.87 -42.65 -20.68
N GLU A 256 16.30 -41.48 -20.35
CA GLU A 256 16.15 -40.37 -21.29
C GLU A 256 17.51 -39.77 -21.69
N SER A 257 18.44 -39.61 -20.74
CA SER A 257 19.81 -39.16 -20.99
C SER A 257 20.58 -40.11 -21.91
N ARG A 258 20.49 -41.43 -21.66
CA ARG A 258 21.09 -42.46 -22.52
C ARG A 258 20.44 -42.50 -23.91
N SER A 259 19.11 -42.46 -23.98
CA SER A 259 18.39 -42.45 -25.27
C SER A 259 18.76 -41.25 -26.15
N THR A 260 18.93 -40.06 -25.58
CA THR A 260 19.31 -38.86 -26.36
C THR A 260 20.78 -38.87 -26.76
N THR A 261 21.65 -39.49 -25.96
CA THR A 261 23.07 -39.68 -26.29
C THR A 261 23.24 -40.67 -27.45
N ILE A 262 22.53 -41.80 -27.41
CA ILE A 262 22.54 -42.82 -28.46
C ILE A 262 21.97 -42.27 -29.77
N ALA A 263 20.83 -41.56 -29.72
CA ALA A 263 20.20 -40.96 -30.91
C ALA A 263 21.07 -39.89 -31.60
N LYS A 264 21.97 -39.22 -30.88
CA LYS A 264 22.92 -38.24 -31.47
C LYS A 264 24.12 -38.90 -32.17
N LYS A 265 24.40 -40.18 -31.91
CA LYS A 265 25.57 -40.91 -32.46
C LYS A 265 25.23 -41.85 -33.62
N THR A 266 23.97 -41.93 -34.04
CA THR A 266 23.48 -42.75 -35.17
C THR A 266 24.15 -42.44 -36.53
N SER A 267 24.94 -41.36 -36.64
CA SER A 267 25.72 -41.01 -37.83
C SER A 267 26.89 -41.96 -38.15
N GLY A 268 27.22 -42.91 -37.27
CA GLY A 268 28.16 -44.00 -37.57
C GLY A 268 27.52 -45.36 -37.29
N SER A 269 27.31 -46.19 -38.33
CA SER A 269 26.75 -47.53 -38.16
C SER A 269 27.71 -48.42 -37.35
N VAL A 270 27.25 -48.78 -36.15
CA VAL A 270 27.89 -49.73 -35.25
C VAL A 270 26.78 -50.69 -34.83
N LYS A 271 26.94 -51.98 -35.13
CA LYS A 271 25.89 -53.00 -34.90
C LYS A 271 25.33 -53.00 -33.48
N ALA A 272 26.17 -52.76 -32.47
CA ALA A 272 25.73 -52.68 -31.07
C ALA A 272 24.72 -51.54 -30.81
N ILE A 273 24.70 -50.47 -31.61
CA ILE A 273 23.68 -49.42 -31.55
C ILE A 273 22.38 -49.92 -32.20
N GLU A 274 22.48 -50.59 -33.35
CA GLU A 274 21.35 -51.19 -34.07
C GLU A 274 20.65 -52.27 -33.21
N ASP A 275 21.40 -53.06 -32.43
CA ASP A 275 20.87 -54.07 -31.50
C ASP A 275 20.21 -53.46 -30.25
N VAL A 276 20.72 -52.33 -29.73
CA VAL A 276 20.23 -51.70 -28.50
C VAL A 276 18.99 -50.84 -28.73
N ILE A 277 18.86 -50.18 -29.89
CA ILE A 277 17.68 -49.34 -30.24
C ILE A 277 16.34 -50.04 -29.98
N PRO A 278 16.05 -51.26 -30.51
CA PRO A 278 14.75 -51.91 -30.29
C PRO A 278 14.50 -52.30 -28.83
N LEU A 279 15.55 -52.64 -28.06
CA LEU A 279 15.43 -52.90 -26.63
C LEU A 279 15.10 -51.63 -25.85
N LEU A 280 15.70 -50.50 -26.24
CA LEU A 280 15.48 -49.19 -25.65
C LEU A 280 14.05 -48.68 -25.95
N ASP A 281 13.56 -48.90 -27.17
CA ASP A 281 12.18 -48.55 -27.54
C ASP A 281 11.13 -49.43 -26.88
N ASN A 282 11.39 -50.73 -26.70
CA ASN A 282 10.57 -51.61 -25.85
C ASN A 282 10.53 -51.13 -24.39
N LEU A 283 11.67 -50.68 -23.85
CA LEU A 283 11.74 -50.15 -22.49
C LEU A 283 11.01 -48.81 -22.33
N LYS A 284 11.08 -47.91 -23.33
CA LYS A 284 10.24 -46.70 -23.41
C LYS A 284 8.76 -47.05 -23.45
N ALA A 285 8.35 -48.00 -24.28
CA ALA A 285 6.96 -48.44 -24.39
C ALA A 285 6.45 -48.98 -23.04
N LYS A 286 7.28 -49.76 -22.32
CA LYS A 286 6.93 -50.24 -20.98
C LYS A 286 6.88 -49.11 -19.94
N ALA A 287 7.78 -48.14 -20.00
CA ALA A 287 7.72 -46.94 -19.16
C ALA A 287 6.43 -46.13 -19.41
N VAL A 288 6.02 -45.95 -20.67
CA VAL A 288 4.76 -45.29 -21.06
C VAL A 288 3.54 -46.04 -20.52
N GLU A 289 3.50 -47.37 -20.62
CA GLU A 289 2.44 -48.21 -20.04
C GLU A 289 2.32 -48.02 -18.52
N ARG A 290 3.44 -48.08 -17.79
CA ARG A 290 3.52 -47.92 -16.33
C ARG A 290 3.10 -46.51 -15.89
N ILE A 291 3.52 -45.48 -16.61
CA ILE A 291 3.15 -44.08 -16.37
C ILE A 291 1.64 -43.86 -16.60
N ARG A 292 1.10 -44.38 -17.71
CA ARG A 292 -0.33 -44.32 -18.02
C ARG A 292 -1.15 -44.90 -16.86
N ASP A 293 -0.81 -46.12 -16.42
CA ASP A 293 -1.57 -46.82 -15.39
C ASP A 293 -1.49 -46.12 -14.03
N PHE A 294 -0.32 -45.57 -13.68
CA PHE A 294 -0.15 -44.75 -12.48
C PHE A 294 -1.01 -43.47 -12.53
N ILE A 295 -0.91 -42.67 -13.61
CA ILE A 295 -1.68 -41.41 -13.71
C ILE A 295 -3.19 -41.69 -13.76
N VAL A 296 -3.63 -42.71 -14.50
CA VAL A 296 -5.05 -43.12 -14.53
C VAL A 296 -5.53 -43.58 -13.15
N ALA A 297 -4.71 -44.25 -12.34
CA ALA A 297 -5.05 -44.59 -10.96
C ALA A 297 -5.21 -43.33 -10.08
N GLN A 298 -4.32 -42.34 -10.20
CA GLN A 298 -4.46 -41.06 -9.48
C GLN A 298 -5.72 -40.28 -9.92
N ILE A 299 -6.03 -40.24 -11.21
CA ILE A 299 -7.26 -39.60 -11.73
C ILE A 299 -8.52 -40.31 -11.20
N LYS A 300 -8.49 -41.64 -11.07
CA LYS A 300 -9.58 -42.40 -10.44
C LYS A 300 -9.72 -42.08 -8.95
N ALA A 301 -8.61 -41.89 -8.23
CA ALA A 301 -8.64 -41.52 -6.81
C ALA A 301 -9.31 -40.16 -6.56
N LEU A 302 -9.15 -39.18 -7.48
CA LEU A 302 -9.84 -37.88 -7.42
C LEU A 302 -11.38 -37.98 -7.51
N ARG A 303 -11.94 -39.12 -7.95
CA ARG A 303 -13.40 -39.36 -8.04
C ARG A 303 -14.00 -39.96 -6.78
N SER A 304 -13.18 -40.40 -5.83
CA SER A 304 -13.70 -41.02 -4.60
C SER A 304 -14.29 -39.97 -3.64
N PRO A 305 -15.45 -40.25 -3.01
CA PRO A 305 -16.08 -39.31 -2.09
C PRO A 305 -15.19 -39.07 -0.86
N ASN A 306 -15.31 -37.87 -0.29
CA ASN A 306 -14.60 -37.42 0.92
C ASN A 306 -13.07 -37.25 0.80
N ILE A 307 -12.49 -37.31 -0.41
CA ILE A 307 -11.09 -36.94 -0.61
C ILE A 307 -10.94 -35.47 -1.02
N ASN A 308 -10.06 -34.76 -0.33
CA ASN A 308 -9.61 -33.43 -0.67
C ASN A 308 -8.65 -33.50 -1.88
N ALA A 309 -9.12 -33.07 -3.05
CA ALA A 309 -8.38 -33.19 -4.32
C ALA A 309 -7.00 -32.51 -4.27
N GLN A 310 -6.87 -31.41 -3.53
CA GLN A 310 -5.62 -30.64 -3.40
C GLN A 310 -4.49 -31.47 -2.79
N ILE A 311 -4.82 -32.39 -1.87
CA ILE A 311 -3.83 -33.28 -1.23
C ILE A 311 -3.24 -34.23 -2.27
N ILE A 312 -4.08 -34.88 -3.09
CA ILE A 312 -3.62 -35.75 -4.18
C ILE A 312 -2.80 -34.94 -5.20
N GLN A 313 -3.31 -33.77 -5.62
CA GLN A 313 -2.62 -32.91 -6.58
C GLN A 313 -1.21 -32.53 -6.11
N GLN A 314 -1.03 -32.12 -4.85
CA GLN A 314 0.28 -31.72 -4.32
C GLN A 314 1.19 -32.91 -4.01
N GLN A 315 0.68 -33.95 -3.34
CA GLN A 315 1.51 -35.06 -2.84
C GLN A 315 1.87 -36.09 -3.91
N THR A 316 1.04 -36.25 -4.96
CA THR A 316 1.32 -37.21 -6.05
C THR A 316 1.54 -36.52 -7.39
N LEU A 317 0.57 -35.78 -7.92
CA LEU A 317 0.66 -35.28 -9.31
C LEU A 317 1.79 -34.25 -9.50
N ILE A 318 1.90 -33.23 -8.64
CA ILE A 318 2.97 -32.22 -8.69
C ILE A 318 4.33 -32.86 -8.38
N LYS A 319 4.41 -33.71 -7.35
CA LYS A 319 5.65 -34.41 -6.97
C LYS A 319 6.22 -35.21 -8.14
N TYR A 320 5.35 -35.87 -8.92
CA TYR A 320 5.71 -36.72 -10.05
C TYR A 320 5.47 -36.06 -11.43
N LYS A 321 5.54 -34.72 -11.53
CA LYS A 321 5.25 -33.98 -12.78
C LYS A 321 6.12 -34.35 -14.00
N ASP A 322 7.34 -34.84 -13.75
CA ASP A 322 8.25 -35.31 -14.81
C ASP A 322 7.65 -36.48 -15.61
N LEU A 323 6.76 -37.28 -15.01
CA LEU A 323 6.10 -38.41 -15.68
C LEU A 323 5.19 -37.97 -16.83
N TYR A 324 4.42 -36.90 -16.63
CA TYR A 324 3.56 -36.36 -17.69
C TYR A 324 4.40 -35.72 -18.81
N SER A 325 5.50 -35.06 -18.45
CA SER A 325 6.45 -34.49 -19.42
C SER A 325 7.10 -35.57 -20.29
N PHE A 326 7.48 -36.71 -19.71
CA PHE A 326 7.99 -37.87 -20.44
C PHE A 326 6.92 -38.48 -21.36
N LEU A 327 5.70 -38.66 -20.86
CA LEU A 327 4.58 -39.17 -21.65
C LEU A 327 4.31 -38.30 -22.88
N ALA A 328 4.26 -36.98 -22.71
CA ALA A 328 4.00 -36.03 -23.80
C ALA A 328 5.07 -36.03 -24.90
N ARG A 329 6.34 -36.34 -24.56
CA ARG A 329 7.45 -36.45 -25.54
C ARG A 329 7.39 -37.74 -26.36
N HIS A 330 6.95 -38.85 -25.76
CA HIS A 330 6.96 -40.17 -26.40
C HIS A 330 5.61 -40.59 -27.00
N SER A 331 4.49 -40.10 -26.47
CA SER A 331 3.14 -40.34 -27.00
C SER A 331 2.23 -39.14 -26.71
N SER A 332 2.24 -38.17 -27.62
CA SER A 332 1.45 -36.93 -27.51
C SER A 332 -0.05 -37.21 -27.43
N VAL A 333 -0.57 -38.12 -28.27
CA VAL A 333 -1.99 -38.49 -28.31
C VAL A 333 -2.47 -39.01 -26.95
N LEU A 334 -1.74 -39.97 -26.35
CA LEU A 334 -2.09 -40.52 -25.04
C LEU A 334 -1.97 -39.47 -23.91
N ALA A 335 -1.00 -38.55 -24.01
CA ALA A 335 -0.88 -37.44 -23.07
C ALA A 335 -2.06 -36.45 -23.17
N GLU A 336 -2.61 -36.23 -24.36
CA GLU A 336 -3.82 -35.41 -24.56
C GLU A 336 -5.08 -36.11 -24.06
N GLU A 337 -5.26 -37.40 -24.33
CA GLU A 337 -6.38 -38.20 -23.81
C GLU A 337 -6.42 -38.23 -22.27
N ILE A 338 -5.28 -38.49 -21.63
CA ILE A 338 -5.17 -38.48 -20.16
C ILE A 338 -5.37 -37.06 -19.61
N GLY A 339 -4.86 -36.03 -20.31
CA GLY A 339 -5.10 -34.64 -19.96
C GLY A 339 -6.58 -34.27 -20.00
N GLN A 340 -7.31 -34.71 -21.03
CA GLN A 340 -8.76 -34.49 -21.13
C GLN A 340 -9.54 -35.31 -20.10
N ALA A 341 -9.10 -36.54 -19.77
CA ALA A 341 -9.69 -37.33 -18.69
C ALA A 341 -9.52 -36.66 -17.32
N TYR A 342 -8.40 -35.97 -17.07
CA TYR A 342 -8.20 -35.12 -15.90
C TYR A 342 -9.15 -33.91 -15.91
N ILE A 343 -9.17 -33.13 -17.00
CA ILE A 343 -10.07 -31.98 -17.18
C ILE A 343 -11.53 -32.36 -16.91
N ASN A 344 -12.01 -33.44 -17.53
CA ASN A 344 -13.40 -33.92 -17.35
C ASN A 344 -13.66 -34.36 -15.90
N THR A 345 -12.66 -34.90 -15.20
CA THR A 345 -12.77 -35.30 -13.78
C THR A 345 -12.82 -34.10 -12.85
N MET A 346 -11.95 -33.10 -13.05
CA MET A 346 -11.96 -31.86 -12.26
C MET A 346 -13.20 -31.01 -12.55
N LYS A 347 -13.66 -30.95 -13.81
CA LYS A 347 -14.94 -30.30 -14.20
C LYS A 347 -16.10 -30.90 -13.43
N TRP A 348 -16.20 -32.23 -13.36
CA TRP A 348 -17.21 -32.91 -12.55
C TRP A 348 -17.06 -32.66 -11.04
N TYR A 349 -15.83 -32.74 -10.51
CA TYR A 349 -15.53 -32.54 -9.09
C TYR A 349 -15.94 -31.14 -8.61
N TYR A 350 -15.48 -30.09 -9.31
CA TYR A 350 -15.82 -28.72 -8.95
C TYR A 350 -17.31 -28.45 -9.17
N THR A 351 -17.91 -28.87 -10.29
CA THR A 351 -19.35 -28.68 -10.50
C THR A 351 -20.16 -29.32 -9.37
N SER A 352 -19.90 -30.58 -9.02
CA SER A 352 -20.65 -31.27 -7.97
C SER A 352 -20.49 -30.63 -6.58
N ASN A 353 -19.28 -30.17 -6.24
CA ASN A 353 -19.02 -29.52 -4.96
C ASN A 353 -19.59 -28.09 -4.89
N PHE A 354 -19.47 -27.29 -5.95
CA PHE A 354 -20.06 -25.95 -6.00
C PHE A 354 -21.59 -25.98 -6.04
N THR A 355 -22.24 -26.96 -6.70
CA THR A 355 -23.70 -27.14 -6.62
C THR A 355 -24.15 -27.44 -5.19
N ARG A 356 -23.45 -28.33 -4.46
CA ARG A 356 -23.76 -28.59 -3.04
C ARG A 356 -23.50 -27.37 -2.16
N TYR A 357 -22.47 -26.60 -2.45
CA TYR A 357 -22.14 -25.40 -1.68
C TYR A 357 -23.17 -24.28 -1.90
N GLN A 358 -23.60 -24.05 -3.15
CA GLN A 358 -24.71 -23.16 -3.47
C GLN A 358 -25.98 -23.57 -2.71
N GLN A 359 -26.37 -24.85 -2.76
CA GLN A 359 -27.52 -25.37 -2.02
C GLN A 359 -27.42 -25.19 -0.50
N ALA A 360 -26.21 -25.21 0.08
CA ALA A 360 -26.00 -24.91 1.49
C ALA A 360 -26.13 -23.41 1.79
N LEU A 361 -25.61 -22.54 0.91
CA LEU A 361 -25.73 -21.08 1.05
C LEU A 361 -27.17 -20.58 0.81
N GLU A 362 -27.95 -21.24 -0.04
CA GLU A 362 -29.38 -20.94 -0.28
C GLU A 362 -30.26 -21.17 0.95
N LYS A 363 -29.83 -21.98 1.92
CA LYS A 363 -30.53 -22.17 3.21
C LYS A 363 -30.36 -21.00 4.17
N LEU A 364 -29.35 -20.15 3.98
CA LEU A 364 -29.09 -19.00 4.86
C LEU A 364 -30.25 -18.01 4.76
N SER A 365 -30.80 -17.59 5.90
CA SER A 365 -31.86 -16.58 5.92
C SER A 365 -31.30 -15.20 5.57
N VAL A 366 -31.46 -14.77 4.33
CA VAL A 366 -31.04 -13.45 3.83
C VAL A 366 -32.11 -12.38 4.13
N HIS A 367 -31.68 -11.17 4.50
CA HIS A 367 -32.55 -10.00 4.56
C HIS A 367 -32.96 -9.56 3.15
N ILE A 368 -34.26 -9.58 2.86
CA ILE A 368 -34.84 -9.02 1.64
C ILE A 368 -35.32 -7.61 1.96
N ILE A 369 -34.68 -6.60 1.38
CA ILE A 369 -35.18 -5.23 1.37
C ILE A 369 -36.13 -5.11 0.18
N ASP A 370 -37.33 -4.62 0.44
CA ASP A 370 -38.45 -4.56 -0.51
C ASP A 370 -38.52 -3.20 -1.21
N GLN A 371 -39.25 -3.12 -2.33
CA GLN A 371 -39.51 -1.88 -3.08
C GLN A 371 -40.26 -0.82 -2.26
N SER A 372 -40.81 -1.20 -1.10
CA SER A 372 -41.46 -0.31 -0.13
C SER A 372 -40.48 0.45 0.80
N GLU A 373 -39.19 0.11 0.84
CA GLU A 373 -38.18 0.75 1.73
C GLU A 373 -37.26 1.74 0.98
N VAL A 374 -37.85 2.59 0.15
CA VAL A 374 -37.16 3.67 -0.60
C VAL A 374 -37.16 5.01 0.15
N LEU A 375 -36.29 5.95 -0.23
CA LEU A 375 -36.10 7.21 0.52
C LEU A 375 -37.38 8.02 0.74
N GLY A 376 -38.27 8.06 -0.26
CA GLY A 376 -39.54 8.79 -0.22
C GLY A 376 -40.73 8.02 0.38
N SER A 377 -40.56 6.79 0.90
CA SER A 377 -41.65 6.07 1.56
C SER A 377 -41.76 6.39 3.06
N GLU A 378 -42.99 6.40 3.57
CA GLU A 378 -43.24 6.42 5.02
C GLU A 378 -42.74 5.12 5.67
N SER A 379 -42.22 5.20 6.90
CA SER A 379 -41.85 3.98 7.63
C SER A 379 -43.10 3.13 7.92
N SER A 380 -43.06 1.86 7.50
CA SER A 380 -44.13 0.87 7.70
C SER A 380 -44.60 0.74 9.16
N SER A 381 -43.76 1.14 10.12
CA SER A 381 -44.06 1.13 11.56
C SER A 381 -45.30 1.92 11.98
N ALA A 382 -45.74 2.91 11.19
CA ALA A 382 -46.91 3.73 11.53
C ALA A 382 -48.28 3.08 11.20
N ARG A 383 -48.34 1.98 10.42
CA ARG A 383 -49.62 1.40 9.94
C ARG A 383 -49.88 -0.07 10.28
N ARG A 384 -48.98 -0.76 10.98
CA ARG A 384 -49.18 -2.17 11.39
C ARG A 384 -49.13 -2.36 12.91
N ASN A 385 -50.29 -2.21 13.56
CA ASN A 385 -50.91 -3.21 14.46
C ASN A 385 -51.93 -2.57 15.43
N LEU A 386 -53.23 -2.72 15.12
CA LEU A 386 -54.32 -2.51 16.09
C LEU A 386 -55.14 -3.79 16.37
N LEU A 387 -54.82 -4.92 15.71
CA LEU A 387 -55.67 -6.13 15.67
C LEU A 387 -54.89 -7.47 15.69
N ALA A 388 -53.67 -7.53 16.22
CA ALA A 388 -52.90 -8.78 16.29
C ALA A 388 -52.15 -8.98 17.62
N SER A 389 -52.19 -10.22 18.13
CA SER A 389 -51.68 -10.67 19.43
C SER A 389 -50.14 -10.59 19.57
N PRO A 390 -49.59 -10.54 20.80
CA PRO A 390 -48.18 -10.29 21.02
C PRO A 390 -47.32 -11.54 20.74
N LYS A 391 -46.82 -11.66 19.51
CA LYS A 391 -45.49 -12.21 19.27
C LYS A 391 -44.52 -11.03 19.17
N GLY A 392 -43.46 -11.03 19.98
CA GLY A 392 -42.48 -9.94 20.00
C GLY A 392 -41.92 -9.68 18.60
N PRO A 393 -41.67 -8.42 18.22
CA PRO A 393 -41.16 -8.11 16.89
C PRO A 393 -39.77 -8.74 16.70
N PRO A 394 -39.46 -9.31 15.53
CA PRO A 394 -38.07 -9.60 15.17
C PRO A 394 -37.27 -8.28 15.19
N PRO A 395 -35.94 -8.33 15.42
CA PRO A 395 -35.11 -7.13 15.46
C PRO A 395 -35.32 -6.29 14.19
N GLN A 396 -35.68 -5.03 14.39
CA GLN A 396 -36.00 -4.09 13.33
C GLN A 396 -34.71 -3.73 12.60
N HIS A 397 -34.63 -4.07 11.31
CA HIS A 397 -33.52 -3.68 10.45
C HIS A 397 -33.79 -2.30 9.86
N ASP A 398 -32.82 -1.40 9.94
CA ASP A 398 -32.87 -0.09 9.28
C ASP A 398 -32.14 -0.16 7.94
N ALA A 399 -32.88 -0.10 6.84
CA ALA A 399 -32.35 -0.16 5.48
C ALA A 399 -31.29 0.92 5.18
N PHE A 400 -31.29 2.03 5.93
CA PHE A 400 -30.40 3.17 5.72
C PHE A 400 -29.18 3.18 6.66
N ASN A 401 -29.02 2.19 7.53
CA ASN A 401 -27.90 2.11 8.47
C ASN A 401 -26.83 1.09 8.02
N LEU A 402 -25.59 1.55 7.85
CA LEU A 402 -24.48 0.72 7.39
C LEU A 402 -23.96 -0.25 8.48
N GLY A 403 -24.08 0.10 9.76
CA GLY A 403 -23.72 -0.75 10.90
C GLY A 403 -22.33 -1.40 10.80
N ARG A 404 -22.26 -2.73 10.97
CA ARG A 404 -21.03 -3.55 10.87
C ARG A 404 -20.84 -4.24 9.51
N ARG A 405 -21.67 -3.91 8.51
CA ARG A 405 -21.57 -4.50 7.15
C ARG A 405 -20.19 -4.31 6.48
N PRO A 406 -19.50 -3.15 6.57
CA PRO A 406 -18.19 -2.96 5.92
C PRO A 406 -17.06 -3.76 6.58
N ASP A 407 -17.26 -4.38 7.75
CA ASP A 407 -16.25 -5.25 8.37
C ASP A 407 -15.95 -6.47 7.50
N ILE A 408 -16.82 -6.86 6.56
CA ILE A 408 -16.56 -7.93 5.58
C ILE A 408 -15.40 -7.57 4.63
N LEU A 409 -15.22 -6.28 4.30
CA LEU A 409 -14.08 -5.82 3.49
C LEU A 409 -12.77 -5.76 4.30
N ARG A 410 -12.88 -5.50 5.61
CA ARG A 410 -11.72 -5.36 6.52
C ARG A 410 -11.24 -6.70 7.07
N THR A 411 -12.16 -7.63 7.28
CA THR A 411 -11.88 -8.95 7.82
C THR A 411 -11.24 -9.81 6.74
N LYS A 412 -9.90 -9.91 6.79
CA LYS A 412 -9.11 -10.87 6.00
C LYS A 412 -9.35 -12.31 6.49
N ALA A 413 -10.60 -12.75 6.50
CA ALA A 413 -11.00 -14.10 6.86
C ALA A 413 -10.35 -15.06 5.87
N SER A 414 -9.38 -15.85 6.33
CA SER A 414 -8.54 -16.67 5.44
C SER A 414 -9.29 -17.84 4.80
N ASN A 415 -10.48 -18.18 5.31
CA ASN A 415 -11.25 -19.35 4.93
C ASN A 415 -12.73 -18.97 4.72
N ALA A 416 -13.35 -19.47 3.65
CA ALA A 416 -14.80 -19.39 3.45
C ALA A 416 -15.57 -20.23 4.48
N ILE A 417 -16.80 -19.82 4.81
CA ILE A 417 -17.68 -20.54 5.74
C ILE A 417 -17.89 -21.98 5.26
N ALA A 418 -17.63 -22.96 6.15
CA ALA A 418 -17.82 -24.37 5.87
C ALA A 418 -19.31 -24.73 5.79
N ALA A 419 -19.68 -25.57 4.81
CA ALA A 419 -21.07 -25.96 4.51
C ALA A 419 -21.81 -26.71 5.64
N CYS A 420 -21.13 -27.05 6.74
CA CYS A 420 -21.74 -27.65 7.94
C CYS A 420 -22.21 -26.58 8.93
N LEU A 421 -21.49 -25.45 9.03
CA LEU A 421 -21.81 -24.37 9.96
C LEU A 421 -23.02 -23.54 9.51
N THR A 422 -23.28 -23.50 8.19
CA THR A 422 -24.46 -22.83 7.60
C THR A 422 -25.79 -23.45 8.00
N ASP A 423 -25.81 -24.71 8.48
CA ASP A 423 -27.03 -25.37 8.99
C ASP A 423 -27.26 -25.11 10.50
N GLU A 424 -26.25 -24.62 11.24
CA GLU A 424 -26.37 -24.33 12.68
C GLU A 424 -26.64 -22.84 12.98
N ASP A 425 -26.07 -21.91 12.19
CA ASP A 425 -26.23 -20.47 12.38
C ASP A 425 -27.60 -19.95 11.93
N LYS A 426 -28.50 -19.73 12.89
CA LYS A 426 -29.86 -19.15 12.67
C LYS A 426 -29.88 -17.62 12.57
N THR A 427 -28.72 -16.98 12.38
CA THR A 427 -28.60 -15.53 12.29
C THR A 427 -28.97 -15.06 10.87
N ARG A 428 -29.80 -14.01 10.77
CA ARG A 428 -30.13 -13.44 9.46
C ARG A 428 -28.92 -12.70 8.91
N CYS A 429 -28.55 -13.03 7.67
CA CYS A 429 -27.40 -12.47 6.97
C CYS A 429 -27.83 -11.43 5.93
N TYR A 430 -26.91 -10.59 5.46
CA TYR A 430 -27.14 -9.71 4.31
C TYR A 430 -26.71 -10.38 3.01
N LEU A 431 -27.03 -9.78 1.87
CA LEU A 431 -26.81 -10.39 0.55
C LEU A 431 -25.31 -10.51 0.19
N GLU A 432 -24.46 -9.65 0.76
CA GLU A 432 -23.01 -9.70 0.58
C GLU A 432 -22.36 -10.93 1.24
N THR A 433 -22.94 -11.52 2.29
CA THR A 433 -22.38 -12.69 2.99
C THR A 433 -22.34 -13.95 2.10
N PRO A 434 -23.45 -14.43 1.51
CA PRO A 434 -23.40 -15.59 0.60
C PRO A 434 -22.61 -15.28 -0.67
N PHE A 435 -22.67 -14.04 -1.18
CA PHE A 435 -21.87 -13.61 -2.34
C PHE A 435 -20.35 -13.70 -2.05
N TYR A 436 -19.89 -13.13 -0.93
CA TYR A 436 -18.48 -13.18 -0.52
C TYR A 436 -17.98 -14.61 -0.39
N ASN A 437 -18.73 -15.46 0.33
CA ASN A 437 -18.29 -16.82 0.63
C ASN A 437 -18.21 -17.70 -0.62
N PHE A 438 -19.20 -17.64 -1.53
CA PHE A 438 -19.16 -18.38 -2.79
C PHE A 438 -17.99 -17.93 -3.68
N ASN A 439 -17.75 -16.62 -3.79
CA ASN A 439 -16.71 -16.09 -4.66
C ASN A 439 -15.30 -16.28 -4.09
N LEU A 440 -15.08 -16.13 -2.78
CA LEU A 440 -13.81 -16.46 -2.12
C LEU A 440 -13.44 -17.93 -2.38
N ALA A 441 -14.39 -18.82 -2.10
CA ALA A 441 -14.32 -20.24 -2.39
C ALA A 441 -13.93 -20.54 -3.86
N LEU A 442 -14.57 -19.87 -4.81
CA LEU A 442 -14.30 -20.00 -6.24
C LEU A 442 -12.89 -19.53 -6.63
N ILE A 443 -12.51 -18.31 -6.23
CA ILE A 443 -11.24 -17.70 -6.63
C ILE A 443 -10.04 -18.46 -6.05
N ASP A 444 -10.09 -18.92 -4.80
CA ASP A 444 -8.99 -19.69 -4.22
C ASP A 444 -8.80 -21.05 -4.92
N ASN A 445 -9.88 -21.74 -5.30
CA ASN A 445 -9.78 -22.99 -6.06
C ASN A 445 -9.33 -22.78 -7.52
N VAL A 446 -9.75 -21.69 -8.17
CA VAL A 446 -9.23 -21.32 -9.50
C VAL A 446 -7.73 -21.04 -9.43
N CYS A 447 -7.27 -20.33 -8.40
CA CYS A 447 -5.84 -20.07 -8.19
C CYS A 447 -5.04 -21.36 -7.94
N SER A 448 -5.55 -22.27 -7.10
CA SER A 448 -4.84 -23.51 -6.77
C SER A 448 -4.78 -24.48 -7.95
N GLU A 449 -5.89 -24.69 -8.66
CA GLU A 449 -5.96 -25.51 -9.87
C GLU A 449 -5.06 -24.94 -10.97
N TYR A 450 -5.03 -23.61 -11.17
CA TYR A 450 -4.16 -22.98 -12.15
C TYR A 450 -2.67 -23.19 -11.86
N SER A 451 -2.26 -23.14 -10.58
CA SER A 451 -0.90 -23.47 -10.17
C SER A 451 -0.57 -24.93 -10.48
N VAL A 452 -1.46 -25.86 -10.12
CA VAL A 452 -1.33 -27.30 -10.42
C VAL A 452 -1.19 -27.53 -11.92
N PHE A 453 -2.03 -26.90 -12.74
CA PHE A 453 -2.05 -27.09 -14.18
C PHE A 453 -0.79 -26.52 -14.86
N THR A 454 -0.31 -25.36 -14.39
CA THR A 454 0.92 -24.73 -14.89
C THR A 454 2.15 -25.58 -14.57
N GLU A 455 2.21 -26.20 -13.39
CA GLU A 455 3.32 -27.08 -13.02
C GLU A 455 3.27 -28.46 -13.71
N LEU A 456 2.09 -29.08 -13.79
CA LEU A 456 1.93 -30.44 -14.32
C LEU A 456 1.99 -30.48 -15.85
N PHE A 457 1.41 -29.49 -16.53
CA PHE A 457 1.32 -29.43 -17.99
C PHE A 457 2.32 -28.42 -18.60
N SER A 458 3.50 -28.27 -17.99
CA SER A 458 4.54 -27.29 -18.35
C SER A 458 5.01 -27.28 -19.82
N MET A 459 4.74 -28.34 -20.58
CA MET A 459 5.01 -28.41 -22.03
C MET A 459 4.01 -27.60 -22.88
N LYS A 460 2.88 -27.13 -22.31
CA LYS A 460 1.84 -26.37 -23.01
C LYS A 460 2.04 -24.87 -22.86
N SER A 461 1.64 -24.09 -23.87
CA SER A 461 1.67 -22.63 -23.80
C SER A 461 0.73 -22.11 -22.71
N TYR A 462 1.10 -20.99 -22.09
CA TYR A 462 0.29 -20.26 -21.11
C TYR A 462 -1.17 -20.10 -21.55
N HIS A 463 -1.41 -19.71 -22.81
CA HIS A 463 -2.76 -19.54 -23.35
C HIS A 463 -3.55 -20.87 -23.48
N GLN A 464 -2.87 -21.98 -23.71
CA GLN A 464 -3.48 -23.32 -23.78
C GLN A 464 -3.85 -23.81 -22.38
N VAL A 465 -2.97 -23.60 -21.39
CA VAL A 465 -3.24 -23.84 -19.96
C VAL A 465 -4.45 -23.02 -19.53
N SER A 466 -4.48 -21.71 -19.84
CA SER A 466 -5.63 -20.85 -19.52
C SER A 466 -6.93 -21.39 -20.11
N ARG A 467 -7.00 -21.67 -21.42
CA ARG A 467 -8.22 -22.23 -22.03
C ARG A 467 -8.70 -23.53 -21.38
N LYS A 468 -7.78 -24.43 -21.00
CA LYS A 468 -8.14 -25.71 -20.37
C LYS A 468 -8.58 -25.58 -18.92
N VAL A 469 -8.05 -24.64 -18.14
CA VAL A 469 -8.56 -24.38 -16.79
C VAL A 469 -9.90 -23.62 -16.85
N THR A 470 -10.12 -22.73 -17.82
CA THR A 470 -11.45 -22.15 -18.07
C THR A 470 -12.49 -23.24 -18.40
N GLU A 471 -12.13 -24.24 -19.21
CA GLU A 471 -13.01 -25.39 -19.54
C GLU A 471 -13.44 -26.19 -18.29
N ILE A 472 -12.59 -26.25 -17.25
CA ILE A 472 -12.90 -26.91 -15.97
C ILE A 472 -13.93 -26.09 -15.17
N PHE A 473 -13.71 -24.78 -15.02
CA PHE A 473 -14.52 -23.92 -14.14
C PHE A 473 -15.73 -23.28 -14.82
N GLU A 474 -15.88 -23.34 -16.14
CA GLU A 474 -17.03 -22.80 -16.89
C GLU A 474 -18.40 -23.12 -16.26
N PRO A 475 -18.72 -24.36 -15.79
CA PRO A 475 -19.99 -24.61 -15.11
C PRO A 475 -20.06 -23.95 -13.73
N SER A 476 -18.97 -23.94 -12.95
CA SER A 476 -18.90 -23.27 -11.65
C SER A 476 -19.04 -21.74 -11.78
N PHE A 477 -18.50 -21.17 -12.85
CA PHE A 477 -18.70 -19.78 -13.24
C PHE A 477 -20.16 -19.49 -13.60
N ALA A 478 -20.84 -20.40 -14.31
CA ALA A 478 -22.27 -20.27 -14.58
C ALA A 478 -23.13 -20.35 -13.31
N LEU A 479 -22.79 -21.23 -12.36
CA LEU A 479 -23.45 -21.30 -11.04
C LEU A 479 -23.28 -19.98 -10.26
N GLY A 480 -22.07 -19.42 -10.23
CA GLY A 480 -21.81 -18.12 -9.57
C GLY A 480 -22.58 -16.95 -10.19
N HIS A 481 -22.73 -16.92 -11.52
CA HIS A 481 -23.58 -15.95 -12.22
C HIS A 481 -25.06 -16.14 -11.87
N GLY A 482 -25.55 -17.38 -11.88
CA GLY A 482 -26.94 -17.70 -11.52
C GLY A 482 -27.29 -17.29 -10.09
N MET A 483 -26.44 -17.68 -9.14
CA MET A 483 -26.59 -17.32 -7.72
C MET A 483 -26.54 -15.81 -7.50
N THR A 484 -25.58 -15.11 -8.11
CA THR A 484 -25.47 -13.64 -8.00
C THR A 484 -26.70 -12.95 -8.57
N LYS A 485 -27.20 -13.40 -9.73
CA LYS A 485 -28.43 -12.88 -10.33
C LYS A 485 -29.63 -13.08 -9.38
N GLN A 486 -29.80 -14.29 -8.84
CA GLN A 486 -30.90 -14.62 -7.92
C GLN A 486 -30.87 -13.78 -6.63
N LEU A 487 -29.69 -13.45 -6.10
CA LEU A 487 -29.53 -12.60 -4.92
C LEU A 487 -29.94 -11.14 -5.18
N ILE A 488 -29.66 -10.59 -6.36
CA ILE A 488 -29.87 -9.16 -6.67
C ILE A 488 -31.20 -8.84 -7.35
N GLU A 489 -31.83 -9.80 -8.05
CA GLU A 489 -33.01 -9.56 -8.90
C GLU A 489 -34.23 -9.04 -8.11
N ASN A 490 -34.44 -9.57 -6.90
CA ASN A 490 -35.58 -9.25 -6.04
C ASN A 490 -35.26 -8.29 -4.88
N ASN A 491 -34.00 -7.86 -4.70
CA ASN A 491 -33.58 -7.04 -3.56
C ASN A 491 -33.32 -5.58 -3.98
N THR A 492 -33.73 -4.62 -3.17
CA THR A 492 -33.49 -3.16 -3.37
C THR A 492 -32.37 -2.59 -2.50
N ASP A 493 -31.65 -3.43 -1.76
CA ASP A 493 -30.51 -3.05 -0.92
C ASP A 493 -29.33 -2.46 -1.72
N CYS A 494 -29.29 -1.14 -1.82
CA CYS A 494 -28.23 -0.38 -2.50
C CYS A 494 -26.84 -0.67 -1.89
N PHE A 495 -26.75 -0.68 -0.56
CA PHE A 495 -25.48 -0.92 0.14
C PHE A 495 -24.97 -2.34 -0.08
N GLY A 496 -25.84 -3.35 -0.06
CA GLY A 496 -25.48 -4.73 -0.33
C GLY A 496 -24.95 -4.95 -1.75
N VAL A 497 -25.59 -4.34 -2.75
CA VAL A 497 -25.10 -4.38 -4.14
C VAL A 497 -23.76 -3.65 -4.27
N LEU A 498 -23.60 -2.47 -3.65
CA LEU A 498 -22.33 -1.74 -3.66
C LEU A 498 -21.21 -2.50 -2.94
N LEU A 499 -21.51 -3.16 -1.81
CA LEU A 499 -20.58 -4.07 -1.12
C LEU A 499 -20.18 -5.24 -2.03
N CYS A 500 -21.10 -5.85 -2.76
CA CYS A 500 -20.77 -6.89 -3.74
C CYS A 500 -19.86 -6.38 -4.85
N VAL A 501 -20.04 -5.14 -5.32
CA VAL A 501 -19.10 -4.48 -6.27
C VAL A 501 -17.71 -4.34 -5.64
N ARG A 502 -17.61 -3.84 -4.40
CA ARG A 502 -16.31 -3.69 -3.71
C ARG A 502 -15.62 -5.04 -3.46
N ILE A 503 -16.38 -6.07 -3.10
CA ILE A 503 -15.90 -7.45 -2.95
C ILE A 503 -15.39 -8.00 -4.30
N ASN A 504 -16.11 -7.76 -5.40
CA ASN A 504 -15.68 -8.18 -6.74
C ASN A 504 -14.42 -7.44 -7.22
N GLN A 505 -14.30 -6.14 -6.90
CA GLN A 505 -13.08 -5.34 -7.12
C GLN A 505 -11.89 -5.88 -6.30
N TYR A 506 -12.12 -6.28 -5.04
CA TYR A 506 -11.10 -6.94 -4.21
C TYR A 506 -10.64 -8.28 -4.81
N PHE A 507 -11.56 -9.11 -5.30
CA PHE A 507 -11.19 -10.36 -5.98
C PHE A 507 -10.43 -10.13 -7.29
N ALA A 508 -10.76 -9.09 -8.06
CA ALA A 508 -9.99 -8.67 -9.23
C ALA A 508 -8.53 -8.33 -8.84
N PHE A 509 -8.34 -7.57 -7.77
CA PHE A 509 -7.01 -7.20 -7.25
C PHE A 509 -6.23 -8.42 -6.74
N GLU A 510 -6.88 -9.36 -6.03
CA GLU A 510 -6.28 -10.62 -5.60
C GLU A 510 -5.79 -11.46 -6.80
N LEU A 511 -6.60 -11.60 -7.85
CA LEU A 511 -6.23 -12.32 -9.08
C LEU A 511 -5.03 -11.66 -9.79
N GLN A 512 -5.02 -10.33 -9.91
CA GLN A 512 -3.90 -9.57 -10.46
C GLN A 512 -2.63 -9.75 -9.63
N ARG A 513 -2.72 -9.66 -8.29
CA ARG A 513 -1.58 -9.88 -7.39
C ARG A 513 -1.02 -11.30 -7.52
N ARG A 514 -1.89 -12.30 -7.70
CA ARG A 514 -1.54 -13.72 -7.92
C ARG A 514 -1.14 -14.03 -9.39
N LYS A 515 -1.30 -13.08 -10.31
CA LYS A 515 -1.02 -13.19 -11.77
C LYS A 515 -1.83 -14.29 -12.48
N VAL A 516 -3.13 -14.38 -12.15
CA VAL A 516 -4.05 -15.40 -12.68
C VAL A 516 -5.16 -14.75 -13.54
N PRO A 517 -4.99 -14.60 -14.87
CA PRO A 517 -5.94 -13.89 -15.76
C PRO A 517 -7.15 -14.74 -16.18
N LEU A 518 -7.34 -15.90 -15.55
CA LEU A 518 -8.39 -16.86 -15.90
C LEU A 518 -9.81 -16.38 -15.61
N ALA A 519 -9.95 -15.66 -14.50
CA ALA A 519 -11.24 -15.27 -13.95
C ALA A 519 -11.62 -13.83 -14.34
N ASP A 520 -10.82 -13.12 -15.14
CA ASP A 520 -11.12 -11.75 -15.57
C ASP A 520 -12.47 -11.67 -16.31
N SER A 521 -12.80 -12.67 -17.12
CA SER A 521 -14.12 -12.76 -17.79
C SER A 521 -15.27 -12.99 -16.79
N TYR A 522 -15.03 -13.74 -15.71
CA TYR A 522 -16.00 -13.98 -14.64
C TYR A 522 -16.21 -12.72 -13.79
N ILE A 523 -15.14 -12.06 -13.36
CA ILE A 523 -15.17 -10.78 -12.62
C ILE A 523 -15.87 -9.69 -13.43
N ASN A 524 -15.59 -9.60 -14.73
CA ASN A 524 -16.28 -8.66 -15.62
C ASN A 524 -17.76 -9.02 -15.80
N GLY A 525 -18.09 -10.31 -15.89
CA GLY A 525 -19.49 -10.78 -15.91
C GLY A 525 -20.26 -10.42 -14.63
N MET A 526 -19.64 -10.55 -13.45
CA MET A 526 -20.20 -10.05 -12.18
C MET A 526 -20.44 -8.53 -12.23
N ASN A 527 -19.46 -7.75 -12.70
CA ASN A 527 -19.60 -6.28 -12.82
C ASN A 527 -20.76 -5.88 -13.76
N MET A 528 -20.96 -6.62 -14.86
CA MET A 528 -22.07 -6.40 -15.81
C MET A 528 -23.46 -6.77 -15.23
N LEU A 529 -23.52 -7.52 -14.13
CA LEU A 529 -24.76 -7.75 -13.37
C LEU A 529 -24.95 -6.70 -12.27
N LEU A 530 -23.89 -6.38 -11.53
CA LEU A 530 -23.94 -5.55 -10.33
C LEU A 530 -24.10 -4.05 -10.64
N TRP A 531 -23.33 -3.49 -11.59
CA TRP A 531 -23.38 -2.04 -11.87
C TRP A 531 -24.72 -1.57 -12.45
N PRO A 532 -25.32 -2.23 -13.46
CA PRO A 532 -26.64 -1.84 -13.95
C PRO A 532 -27.71 -1.98 -12.86
N ARG A 533 -27.61 -2.98 -11.98
CA ARG A 533 -28.56 -3.13 -10.86
C ARG A 533 -28.40 -2.03 -9.82
N PHE A 534 -27.17 -1.63 -9.48
CA PHE A 534 -26.92 -0.47 -8.62
C PHE A 534 -27.54 0.80 -9.19
N GLN A 535 -27.36 1.06 -10.49
CA GLN A 535 -27.97 2.21 -11.17
C GLN A 535 -29.51 2.15 -11.13
N ILE A 536 -30.12 1.01 -11.42
CA ILE A 536 -31.58 0.83 -11.34
C ILE A 536 -32.11 1.09 -9.92
N ILE A 537 -31.39 0.64 -8.87
CA ILE A 537 -31.78 0.91 -7.48
C ILE A 537 -31.65 2.40 -7.15
N MET A 538 -30.54 3.05 -7.53
CA MET A 538 -30.37 4.51 -7.36
C MET A 538 -31.45 5.31 -8.10
N ASP A 539 -31.85 4.87 -9.30
CA ASP A 539 -32.92 5.47 -10.08
C ASP A 539 -34.29 5.25 -9.41
N GLN A 540 -34.53 4.11 -8.76
CA GLN A 540 -35.72 3.88 -7.93
C GLN A 540 -35.76 4.81 -6.70
N HIS A 541 -34.62 5.09 -6.06
CA HIS A 541 -34.54 6.11 -5.00
C HIS A 541 -34.84 7.52 -5.54
N CYS A 542 -34.30 7.89 -6.71
CA CYS A 542 -34.62 9.17 -7.37
C CYS A 542 -36.10 9.27 -7.76
N GLU A 543 -36.68 8.22 -8.37
CA GLU A 543 -38.10 8.15 -8.69
C GLU A 543 -38.99 8.20 -7.45
N SER A 544 -38.55 7.63 -6.32
CA SER A 544 -39.27 7.71 -5.05
C SER A 544 -39.41 9.16 -4.59
N LEU A 545 -38.31 9.93 -4.60
CA LEU A 545 -38.32 11.36 -4.30
C LEU A 545 -39.22 12.14 -5.29
N LYS A 546 -39.20 11.80 -6.58
CA LYS A 546 -40.13 12.35 -7.59
C LYS A 546 -41.59 11.99 -7.37
N LYS A 547 -41.90 10.82 -6.81
CA LYS A 547 -43.28 10.38 -6.55
C LYS A 547 -43.88 11.08 -5.34
N VAL A 548 -43.08 11.47 -4.34
CA VAL A 548 -43.48 12.39 -3.25
C VAL A 548 -43.94 13.75 -3.79
N ILE A 549 -43.37 14.19 -4.92
CA ILE A 549 -43.61 15.49 -5.55
C ILE A 549 -44.94 15.55 -6.35
N SER A 550 -45.58 14.41 -6.66
CA SER A 550 -46.68 14.33 -7.63
C SER A 550 -48.06 14.77 -7.08
N PRO A 551 -48.75 15.75 -7.72
CA PRO A 551 -49.93 16.41 -7.14
C PRO A 551 -51.21 15.56 -7.06
N ASN A 552 -51.27 14.42 -7.76
CA ASN A 552 -52.43 13.53 -7.69
C ASN A 552 -52.51 12.72 -6.39
N ASN A 553 -51.41 12.62 -5.62
CA ASN A 553 -51.38 11.81 -4.41
C ASN A 553 -51.78 12.63 -3.17
N ARG A 554 -53.07 12.96 -3.07
CA ARG A 554 -53.64 13.78 -1.96
C ARG A 554 -53.36 13.21 -0.55
N GLY A 555 -53.04 11.92 -0.43
CA GLY A 555 -52.58 11.31 0.82
C GLY A 555 -51.16 11.70 1.26
N ALA A 556 -50.26 12.01 0.33
CA ALA A 556 -48.88 12.42 0.65
C ALA A 556 -48.79 13.87 1.15
N VAL A 557 -49.69 14.74 0.70
CA VAL A 557 -49.84 16.09 1.29
C VAL A 557 -50.43 16.02 2.70
N ALA A 558 -51.27 15.01 2.99
CA ALA A 558 -51.77 14.75 4.33
C ALA A 558 -50.71 14.15 5.28
N ALA A 559 -49.70 13.43 4.75
CA ALA A 559 -48.59 12.86 5.52
C ALA A 559 -47.71 13.92 6.24
N PHE A 560 -47.78 15.19 5.83
CA PHE A 560 -47.22 16.33 6.58
C PHE A 560 -47.88 16.56 7.96
N SER A 561 -48.93 15.80 8.30
CA SER A 561 -49.71 15.92 9.55
C SER A 561 -49.36 14.87 10.62
N LEU A 562 -48.26 14.13 10.47
CA LEU A 562 -47.88 13.05 11.41
C LEU A 562 -47.39 13.53 12.80
N VAL A 563 -47.40 14.84 13.06
CA VAL A 563 -47.63 15.42 14.38
C VAL A 563 -48.78 16.42 14.23
N GLY A 564 -49.82 16.28 15.06
CA GLY A 564 -51.14 16.88 14.80
C GLY A 564 -51.25 18.41 15.01
N ASN A 565 -52.40 18.93 14.58
CA ASN A 565 -52.87 20.32 14.60
C ASN A 565 -52.21 21.31 13.62
N ASP A 566 -52.96 22.35 13.27
CA ASP A 566 -52.65 23.37 12.24
C ASP A 566 -51.35 24.19 12.46
N ALA A 567 -50.63 23.98 13.56
CA ALA A 567 -49.35 24.63 13.86
C ALA A 567 -48.16 24.09 13.01
N SER A 568 -48.31 22.93 12.37
CA SER A 568 -47.20 22.27 11.64
C SER A 568 -46.88 22.89 10.27
N LYS A 569 -47.82 23.62 9.64
CA LYS A 569 -47.60 24.41 8.40
C LYS A 569 -46.57 25.54 8.58
N THR A 570 -46.14 25.79 9.82
CA THR A 570 -45.17 26.82 10.21
C THR A 570 -43.90 26.28 10.85
N SER A 571 -43.71 24.95 10.88
CA SER A 571 -42.48 24.36 11.43
C SER A 571 -41.30 24.52 10.46
N VAL A 572 -40.16 24.96 11.00
CA VAL A 572 -38.91 25.16 10.26
C VAL A 572 -37.96 23.96 10.41
N ALA A 573 -38.35 22.95 11.19
CA ALA A 573 -37.50 21.80 11.54
C ALA A 573 -37.08 20.95 10.32
N PRO A 574 -35.94 20.23 10.40
CA PRO A 574 -35.51 19.30 9.35
C PRO A 574 -36.59 18.28 9.00
N HIS A 575 -36.75 18.00 7.71
CA HIS A 575 -37.70 17.03 7.21
C HIS A 575 -37.21 15.59 7.51
N PRO A 576 -38.06 14.63 7.92
CA PRO A 576 -37.60 13.27 8.26
C PRO A 576 -36.89 12.53 7.11
N VAL A 577 -37.18 12.86 5.85
CA VAL A 577 -36.46 12.32 4.68
C VAL A 577 -35.00 12.78 4.64
N THR A 578 -34.67 13.94 5.19
CA THR A 578 -33.30 14.48 5.24
C THR A 578 -32.39 13.62 6.11
N GLN A 579 -32.88 13.12 7.24
CA GLN A 579 -32.11 12.18 8.06
C GLN A 579 -31.82 10.89 7.28
N LYS A 580 -32.84 10.32 6.61
CA LYS A 580 -32.66 9.14 5.75
C LYS A 580 -31.69 9.40 4.60
N PHE A 581 -31.79 10.56 3.94
CA PHE A 581 -30.91 10.95 2.83
C PHE A 581 -29.46 11.13 3.31
N GLY A 582 -29.23 11.82 4.44
CA GLY A 582 -27.91 11.95 5.04
C GLY A 582 -27.29 10.61 5.41
N GLN A 583 -28.05 9.71 6.05
CA GLN A 583 -27.60 8.34 6.37
C GLN A 583 -27.30 7.51 5.12
N PHE A 584 -28.13 7.63 4.08
CA PHE A 584 -27.91 6.96 2.79
C PHE A 584 -26.65 7.46 2.08
N LEU A 585 -26.46 8.78 2.07
CA LEU A 585 -25.29 9.44 1.50
C LEU A 585 -24.02 9.04 2.26
N HIS A 586 -24.04 9.10 3.60
CA HIS A 586 -22.96 8.64 4.48
C HIS A 586 -22.55 7.20 4.15
N GLY A 587 -23.51 6.28 4.04
CA GLY A 587 -23.22 4.88 3.75
C GLY A 587 -22.58 4.65 2.37
N ILE A 588 -22.99 5.40 1.33
CA ILE A 588 -22.36 5.30 -0.01
C ILE A 588 -20.94 5.90 0.01
N LEU A 589 -20.74 7.03 0.69
CA LEU A 589 -19.44 7.68 0.84
C LEU A 589 -18.45 6.80 1.62
N ALA A 590 -18.88 6.23 2.74
CA ALA A 590 -18.08 5.31 3.56
C ALA A 590 -17.68 4.01 2.81
N LEU A 591 -18.51 3.56 1.85
CA LEU A 591 -18.18 2.44 0.95
C LEU A 591 -17.37 2.85 -0.28
N SER A 592 -16.94 4.10 -0.38
CA SER A 592 -16.23 4.67 -1.53
C SER A 592 -14.91 5.36 -1.18
N SER A 593 -14.47 5.35 0.08
CA SER A 593 -13.20 5.95 0.54
C SER A 593 -11.97 5.36 -0.16
N ASP A 594 -11.95 4.03 -0.33
CA ASP A 594 -10.75 3.28 -0.73
C ASP A 594 -10.70 2.98 -2.24
N ALA A 595 -11.73 3.37 -3.00
CA ALA A 595 -11.92 2.98 -4.39
C ALA A 595 -11.75 4.18 -5.33
N SER A 596 -10.78 4.09 -6.25
CA SER A 596 -10.54 5.09 -7.29
C SER A 596 -11.83 5.50 -8.00
N ASP A 597 -12.16 6.79 -7.92
CA ASP A 597 -13.29 7.52 -8.52
C ASP A 597 -14.12 6.72 -9.55
N ASN A 598 -15.14 6.00 -9.06
CA ASN A 598 -16.02 5.25 -9.94
C ASN A 598 -17.10 6.19 -10.49
N GLU A 599 -16.92 6.65 -11.73
CA GLU A 599 -17.84 7.53 -12.46
C GLU A 599 -19.35 7.15 -12.31
N PRO A 600 -19.77 5.86 -12.33
CA PRO A 600 -21.18 5.49 -12.12
C PRO A 600 -21.75 5.86 -10.74
N VAL A 601 -20.91 5.88 -9.70
CA VAL A 601 -21.31 6.24 -8.33
C VAL A 601 -21.47 7.75 -8.21
N SER A 602 -20.46 8.51 -8.65
CA SER A 602 -20.52 9.98 -8.62
C SER A 602 -21.71 10.51 -9.45
N ASN A 603 -21.90 10.02 -10.68
CA ASN A 603 -23.05 10.39 -11.51
C ASN A 603 -24.40 9.99 -10.91
N SER A 604 -24.48 8.93 -10.09
CA SER A 604 -25.72 8.53 -9.43
C SER A 604 -25.98 9.32 -8.14
N LEU A 605 -24.93 9.68 -7.40
CA LEU A 605 -25.04 10.59 -6.25
C LEU A 605 -25.41 12.00 -6.68
N GLY A 606 -24.78 12.55 -7.72
CA GLY A 606 -25.12 13.86 -8.27
C GLY A 606 -26.59 13.96 -8.69
N ARG A 607 -27.09 12.94 -9.41
CA ARG A 607 -28.53 12.84 -9.74
C ARG A 607 -29.40 12.79 -8.49
N LEU A 608 -29.07 11.94 -7.51
CA LEU A 608 -29.86 11.81 -6.28
C LEU A 608 -29.88 13.11 -5.45
N ARG A 609 -28.74 13.80 -5.35
CA ARG A 609 -28.59 15.11 -4.69
C ARG A 609 -29.48 16.16 -5.34
N SER A 610 -29.44 16.29 -6.67
CA SER A 610 -30.28 17.24 -7.40
C SER A 610 -31.78 17.00 -7.19
N GLU A 611 -32.21 15.74 -7.12
CA GLU A 611 -33.62 15.40 -6.84
C GLU A 611 -34.01 15.65 -5.38
N TYR A 612 -33.09 15.48 -4.44
CA TYR A 612 -33.27 15.85 -3.03
C TYR A 612 -33.36 17.37 -2.84
N GLU A 613 -32.47 18.15 -3.47
CA GLU A 613 -32.50 19.62 -3.49
C GLU A 613 -33.78 20.16 -4.13
N ALA A 614 -34.24 19.54 -5.23
CA ALA A 614 -35.51 19.86 -5.88
C ALA A 614 -36.72 19.55 -4.99
N LEU A 615 -36.70 18.44 -4.25
CA LEU A 615 -37.70 18.13 -3.23
C LEU A 615 -37.69 19.18 -2.12
N MET A 616 -36.54 19.44 -1.49
CA MET A 616 -36.43 20.41 -0.40
C MET A 616 -36.90 21.81 -0.83
N THR A 617 -36.48 22.28 -2.00
CA THR A 617 -36.90 23.57 -2.57
C THR A 617 -38.40 23.63 -2.82
N ARG A 618 -39.04 22.53 -3.26
CA ARG A 618 -40.49 22.48 -3.47
C ARG A 618 -41.27 22.39 -2.16
N LEU A 619 -40.76 21.70 -1.14
CA LEU A 619 -41.34 21.71 0.20
C LEU A 619 -41.21 23.09 0.86
N ALA A 620 -40.06 23.74 0.70
CA ALA A 620 -39.81 25.09 1.20
C ALA A 620 -40.75 26.12 0.56
N LYS A 621 -41.13 25.97 -0.73
CA LYS A 621 -42.19 26.78 -1.37
C LYS A 621 -43.57 26.60 -0.73
N GLY A 622 -43.82 25.51 0.00
CA GLY A 622 -45.03 25.28 0.79
C GLY A 622 -45.00 25.94 2.18
N ALA A 623 -43.83 26.35 2.69
CA ALA A 623 -43.65 26.92 4.03
C ALA A 623 -44.04 28.43 4.13
N GLY A 624 -44.55 29.00 3.05
CA GLY A 624 -45.04 30.39 3.00
C GLY A 624 -43.91 31.41 2.89
N ASP A 625 -43.59 32.06 4.01
CA ASP A 625 -42.72 33.23 4.10
C ASP A 625 -41.26 32.94 3.67
N ALA A 626 -40.62 33.90 3.00
CA ALA A 626 -39.28 33.75 2.43
C ALA A 626 -38.22 33.45 3.49
N SER A 627 -38.30 34.10 4.66
CA SER A 627 -37.42 33.83 5.80
C SER A 627 -37.58 32.41 6.35
N LYS A 628 -38.81 31.87 6.35
CA LYS A 628 -39.09 30.49 6.82
C LYS A 628 -38.62 29.45 5.80
N ARG A 629 -38.82 29.73 4.51
CA ARG A 629 -38.33 28.94 3.39
C ARG A 629 -36.81 28.74 3.48
N SER A 630 -36.06 29.82 3.68
CA SER A 630 -34.59 29.78 3.70
C SER A 630 -34.02 29.10 4.95
N ARG A 631 -34.58 29.38 6.14
CA ARG A 631 -34.22 28.64 7.37
C ARG A 631 -34.55 27.14 7.28
N PHE A 632 -35.67 26.76 6.64
CA PHE A 632 -36.00 25.35 6.41
C PHE A 632 -34.95 24.68 5.52
N LEU A 633 -34.54 25.31 4.42
CA LEU A 633 -33.48 24.77 3.56
C LEU A 633 -32.16 24.62 4.33
N TYR A 634 -31.74 25.66 5.06
CA TYR A 634 -30.55 25.64 5.89
C TYR A 634 -30.55 24.46 6.89
N TYR A 635 -31.57 24.30 7.72
CA TYR A 635 -31.59 23.23 8.72
C TYR A 635 -31.60 21.83 8.09
N ASN A 636 -32.10 21.69 6.86
CA ASN A 636 -32.02 20.43 6.13
C ASN A 636 -30.59 20.18 5.62
N TYR A 637 -29.95 21.15 4.95
CA TYR A 637 -28.58 20.98 4.44
C TYR A 637 -27.53 20.86 5.57
N SER A 638 -27.66 21.66 6.63
CA SER A 638 -26.83 21.57 7.85
C SER A 638 -26.95 20.19 8.53
N LEU A 639 -28.14 19.58 8.56
CA LEU A 639 -28.30 18.20 9.03
C LEU A 639 -27.60 17.17 8.12
N VAL A 640 -27.63 17.35 6.79
CA VAL A 640 -26.87 16.48 5.87
C VAL A 640 -25.37 16.60 6.14
N LEU A 641 -24.84 17.83 6.21
CA LEU A 641 -23.43 18.12 6.48
C LEU A 641 -22.98 17.49 7.81
N THR A 642 -23.80 17.64 8.86
CA THR A 642 -23.58 17.04 10.19
C THR A 642 -23.46 15.52 10.09
N ILE A 643 -24.36 14.86 9.34
CA ILE A 643 -24.37 13.40 9.20
C ILE A 643 -23.17 12.88 8.40
N ILE A 644 -22.69 13.60 7.36
CA ILE A 644 -21.55 13.16 6.53
C ILE A 644 -20.18 13.63 7.06
N SER A 645 -20.15 14.41 8.13
CA SER A 645 -18.95 15.09 8.66
C SER A 645 -17.76 14.16 8.93
N ASP A 646 -18.01 12.92 9.37
CA ASP A 646 -17.02 11.88 9.69
C ASP A 646 -16.48 11.10 8.46
N THR A 647 -17.13 11.22 7.30
CA THR A 647 -16.72 10.49 6.08
C THR A 647 -15.44 11.05 5.46
N GLN A 648 -14.64 10.19 4.82
CA GLN A 648 -13.34 10.53 4.23
C GLN A 648 -13.23 10.06 2.78
N GLY A 649 -12.39 10.75 2.00
CA GLY A 649 -12.10 10.47 0.60
C GLY A 649 -12.65 11.55 -0.34
N LYS A 650 -12.06 11.65 -1.53
CA LYS A 650 -12.33 12.72 -2.50
C LYS A 650 -13.81 12.96 -2.79
N LEU A 651 -14.60 11.90 -3.01
CA LEU A 651 -16.03 12.03 -3.27
C LEU A 651 -16.81 12.57 -2.06
N ALA A 652 -16.35 12.33 -0.83
CA ALA A 652 -16.93 12.91 0.38
C ALA A 652 -16.54 14.39 0.54
N GLU A 653 -15.29 14.74 0.22
CA GLU A 653 -14.82 16.14 0.16
C GLU A 653 -15.63 16.93 -0.88
N GLU A 654 -15.84 16.39 -2.09
CA GLU A 654 -16.72 16.97 -3.12
C GLU A 654 -18.17 17.18 -2.64
N GLN A 655 -18.72 16.27 -1.83
CA GLN A 655 -20.07 16.45 -1.27
C GLN A 655 -20.12 17.43 -0.09
N LYS A 656 -19.05 17.59 0.69
CA LYS A 656 -18.98 18.59 1.78
C LYS A 656 -18.76 19.99 1.22
N ALA A 657 -17.77 20.16 0.33
CA ALA A 657 -17.44 21.45 -0.29
C ALA A 657 -18.61 22.05 -1.10
N HIS A 658 -19.44 21.20 -1.73
CA HIS A 658 -20.69 21.61 -2.38
C HIS A 658 -21.68 22.34 -1.44
N PHE A 659 -21.47 22.28 -0.12
CA PHE A 659 -22.32 22.93 0.88
C PHE A 659 -21.63 24.01 1.76
N ASP A 660 -20.41 24.50 1.45
CA ASP A 660 -19.72 25.49 2.33
C ASP A 660 -18.86 26.58 1.64
N GLN A 661 -19.07 27.85 2.06
CA GLN A 661 -18.19 29.01 1.86
C GLN A 661 -18.13 29.82 3.17
N LEU A 662 -16.98 30.40 3.53
CA LEU A 662 -16.81 31.09 4.83
C LEU A 662 -16.49 32.58 4.73
N VAL A 663 -17.21 33.42 5.50
CA VAL A 663 -16.92 34.84 5.71
C VAL A 663 -16.59 35.11 7.17
N ILE A 664 -15.42 35.68 7.46
CA ILE A 664 -15.00 36.06 8.82
C ILE A 664 -15.39 37.52 9.11
N GLY A 665 -16.26 37.71 10.10
CA GLY A 665 -16.62 38.99 10.72
C GLY A 665 -17.96 39.58 10.27
N ALA A 666 -18.88 39.81 11.21
CA ALA A 666 -20.20 40.39 11.00
C ALA A 666 -20.22 41.94 11.00
N GLY A 667 -19.15 42.57 10.51
CA GLY A 667 -19.16 44.02 10.27
C GLY A 667 -20.05 44.38 9.07
N ALA A 668 -20.37 45.66 8.89
CA ALA A 668 -21.17 46.13 7.75
C ALA A 668 -20.61 45.68 6.39
N VAL A 669 -19.29 45.51 6.28
CA VAL A 669 -18.61 45.00 5.09
C VAL A 669 -18.77 43.48 4.94
N GLY A 670 -18.53 42.69 6.01
CA GLY A 670 -18.68 41.24 5.98
C GLY A 670 -20.13 40.81 5.72
N LEU A 671 -21.10 41.49 6.34
CA LEU A 671 -22.53 41.30 6.02
C LEU A 671 -22.85 41.63 4.56
N ALA A 672 -22.30 42.72 4.00
CA ALA A 672 -22.52 43.10 2.61
C ALA A 672 -21.92 42.08 1.62
N ILE A 673 -20.80 41.46 1.97
CA ILE A 673 -20.18 40.36 1.20
C ILE A 673 -21.01 39.09 1.34
N ALA A 674 -21.30 38.61 2.55
CA ALA A 674 -22.02 37.36 2.77
C ALA A 674 -23.42 37.39 2.16
N ARG A 675 -24.13 38.52 2.29
CA ARG A 675 -25.39 38.83 1.58
C ARG A 675 -25.27 38.71 0.07
N ARG A 676 -24.11 39.07 -0.50
CA ARG A 676 -23.87 39.01 -1.95
C ARG A 676 -23.56 37.58 -2.39
N LEU A 677 -22.66 36.88 -1.69
CA LEU A 677 -22.30 35.50 -2.00
C LEU A 677 -23.52 34.58 -1.89
N ALA A 678 -24.31 34.69 -0.82
CA ALA A 678 -25.56 33.94 -0.66
C ALA A 678 -26.65 34.28 -1.71
N ALA A 679 -26.47 35.32 -2.55
CA ALA A 679 -27.37 35.59 -3.66
C ALA A 679 -27.10 34.73 -4.90
N GLN A 680 -25.98 33.99 -4.94
CA GLN A 680 -25.64 33.10 -6.04
C GLN A 680 -26.38 31.76 -5.92
N GLU A 681 -26.81 31.20 -7.06
CA GLU A 681 -27.49 29.91 -7.07
C GLU A 681 -26.49 28.77 -6.85
N GLY A 682 -26.80 27.87 -5.91
CA GLY A 682 -25.97 26.69 -5.62
C GLY A 682 -24.83 26.91 -4.62
N THR A 683 -24.72 28.10 -4.02
CA THR A 683 -23.73 28.40 -2.97
C THR A 683 -24.35 28.38 -1.58
N SER A 684 -23.62 27.84 -0.61
CA SER A 684 -23.92 27.97 0.81
C SER A 684 -22.88 28.89 1.44
N THR A 685 -23.30 29.84 2.29
CA THR A 685 -22.40 30.82 2.89
C THR A 685 -22.62 30.89 4.40
N ILE A 686 -21.59 30.54 5.17
CA ILE A 686 -21.53 30.70 6.62
C ILE A 686 -20.74 31.98 6.91
N LEU A 687 -21.31 32.85 7.74
CA LEU A 687 -20.61 33.98 8.33
C LEU A 687 -20.27 33.66 9.78
N ILE A 688 -19.03 33.88 10.20
CA ILE A 688 -18.60 33.63 11.59
C ILE A 688 -18.19 34.92 12.29
N GLU A 689 -18.63 35.08 13.53
CA GLU A 689 -18.46 36.27 14.35
C GLU A 689 -18.08 35.90 15.78
N ARG A 690 -17.06 36.56 16.33
CA ARG A 690 -16.56 36.30 17.69
C ARG A 690 -17.50 36.83 18.77
N HIS A 691 -18.33 37.80 18.44
CA HIS A 691 -19.32 38.42 19.32
C HIS A 691 -20.68 37.71 19.24
N GLY A 692 -21.58 38.04 20.18
CA GLY A 692 -22.95 37.49 20.24
C GLY A 692 -23.97 38.18 19.33
N SER A 693 -23.53 39.14 18.51
CA SER A 693 -24.38 39.88 17.56
C SER A 693 -23.52 40.57 16.50
N VAL A 694 -24.18 41.01 15.42
CA VAL A 694 -23.54 41.71 14.30
C VAL A 694 -23.10 43.13 14.67
N GLY A 695 -22.09 43.66 13.98
CA GLY A 695 -21.77 45.10 13.97
C GLY A 695 -21.16 45.71 15.25
N THR A 696 -20.81 44.93 16.27
CA THR A 696 -20.41 45.38 17.63
C THR A 696 -19.11 46.19 17.72
N GLU A 697 -18.28 46.16 16.67
CA GLU A 697 -16.96 46.80 16.59
C GLU A 697 -17.00 48.16 15.85
N THR A 698 -16.01 48.47 15.00
CA THR A 698 -15.92 49.70 14.18
C THR A 698 -17.23 50.06 13.44
N SER A 699 -18.05 49.05 13.07
CA SER A 699 -19.29 49.28 12.31
C SER A 699 -20.42 49.92 13.12
N SER A 700 -20.41 49.85 14.46
CA SER A 700 -21.31 50.61 15.36
C SER A 700 -20.64 51.85 15.97
N ARG A 701 -19.35 52.06 15.70
CA ARG A 701 -18.51 53.08 16.34
C ARG A 701 -17.89 54.03 15.33
N ASN A 702 -18.72 54.66 14.52
CA ASN A 702 -18.32 55.57 13.44
C ASN A 702 -19.28 56.77 13.32
N SER A 703 -18.97 57.70 12.42
CA SER A 703 -19.74 58.96 12.29
C SER A 703 -21.06 58.82 11.52
N GLU A 704 -21.40 57.62 11.04
CA GLU A 704 -22.63 57.30 10.29
C GLU A 704 -22.79 58.06 8.96
N VAL A 705 -21.71 58.64 8.43
CA VAL A 705 -21.71 59.47 7.22
C VAL A 705 -21.70 58.64 5.94
N ILE A 706 -22.62 58.95 5.04
CA ILE A 706 -22.58 58.56 3.62
C ILE A 706 -21.65 59.54 2.90
N HIS A 707 -20.40 59.14 2.68
CA HIS A 707 -19.37 60.01 2.11
C HIS A 707 -19.56 60.27 0.61
N ALA A 708 -19.17 61.47 0.15
CA ALA A 708 -19.29 61.85 -1.27
C ALA A 708 -18.07 61.50 -2.15
N GLY A 709 -16.92 61.12 -1.56
CA GLY A 709 -15.70 60.74 -2.30
C GLY A 709 -14.54 61.78 -2.28
N LEU A 710 -14.73 62.94 -1.63
CA LEU A 710 -13.97 64.18 -1.86
C LEU A 710 -12.46 64.23 -1.52
N TYR A 711 -11.89 63.22 -0.85
CA TYR A 711 -10.54 63.33 -0.25
C TYR A 711 -9.60 62.17 -0.59
N TYR A 712 -10.05 61.24 -1.42
CA TYR A 712 -9.38 59.98 -1.73
C TYR A 712 -8.68 60.10 -3.09
N GLY A 713 -7.55 59.43 -3.34
CA GLY A 713 -6.81 59.63 -4.60
C GLY A 713 -7.61 59.16 -5.83
N HIS A 714 -7.57 59.86 -6.96
CA HIS A 714 -8.39 59.56 -8.16
C HIS A 714 -8.42 58.07 -8.55
N GLY A 715 -7.27 57.40 -8.61
CA GLY A 715 -7.17 55.99 -8.99
C GLY A 715 -7.51 54.97 -7.89
N SER A 716 -7.74 55.41 -6.65
CA SER A 716 -7.79 54.57 -5.45
C SER A 716 -9.12 53.80 -5.29
N LEU A 717 -9.06 52.65 -4.61
CA LEU A 717 -10.21 51.85 -4.24
C LEU A 717 -11.17 52.63 -3.33
N LYS A 718 -10.66 53.40 -2.36
CA LYS A 718 -11.49 54.31 -1.56
C LYS A 718 -12.33 55.26 -2.42
N THR A 719 -11.78 55.83 -3.49
CA THR A 719 -12.56 56.69 -4.42
C THR A 719 -13.63 55.88 -5.15
N LYS A 720 -13.21 54.84 -5.89
CA LYS A 720 -14.07 54.04 -6.76
C LYS A 720 -15.23 53.40 -6.00
N LEU A 721 -14.93 52.75 -4.86
CA LEU A 721 -15.90 52.02 -4.05
C LEU A 721 -16.78 52.97 -3.22
N CYS A 722 -16.28 54.15 -2.82
CA CYS A 722 -17.13 55.16 -2.17
C CYS A 722 -18.17 55.74 -3.14
N LEU A 723 -17.80 56.01 -4.40
CA LEU A 723 -18.74 56.55 -5.39
C LEU A 723 -19.83 55.54 -5.74
N LYS A 724 -19.44 54.30 -6.09
CA LYS A 724 -20.36 53.21 -6.39
C LYS A 724 -21.23 52.88 -5.16
N GLY A 725 -20.60 52.68 -4.00
CA GLY A 725 -21.26 52.31 -2.74
C GLY A 725 -22.22 53.37 -2.22
N LYS A 726 -21.89 54.67 -2.33
CA LYS A 726 -22.80 55.79 -2.02
C LYS A 726 -24.11 55.66 -2.77
N ASN A 727 -24.05 55.43 -4.08
CA ASN A 727 -25.24 55.35 -4.94
C ASN A 727 -26.08 54.13 -4.57
N MET A 728 -25.45 52.96 -4.44
CA MET A 728 -26.10 51.71 -4.01
C MET A 728 -26.74 51.82 -2.62
N MET A 729 -26.08 52.52 -1.69
CA MET A 729 -26.57 52.74 -0.33
C MET A 729 -27.79 53.65 -0.32
N TYR A 730 -27.77 54.78 -1.02
CA TYR A 730 -28.96 55.64 -1.15
C TYR A 730 -30.12 54.90 -1.81
N GLU A 731 -29.88 54.14 -2.87
CA GLU A 731 -30.91 53.33 -3.53
C GLU A 731 -31.50 52.29 -2.57
N LEU A 732 -30.66 51.51 -1.88
CA LEU A 732 -31.10 50.48 -0.95
C LEU A 732 -31.87 51.08 0.24
N CYS A 733 -31.34 52.13 0.85
CA CYS A 733 -32.00 52.78 1.99
C CYS A 733 -33.34 53.43 1.58
N SER A 734 -33.43 54.03 0.38
CA SER A 734 -34.69 54.54 -0.15
C SER A 734 -35.69 53.44 -0.49
N LYS A 735 -35.23 52.31 -1.02
CA LYS A 735 -36.08 51.17 -1.42
C LYS A 735 -36.64 50.40 -0.23
N GLN A 736 -35.84 50.26 0.84
CA GLN A 736 -36.14 49.41 2.00
C GLN A 736 -36.54 50.21 3.26
N GLY A 737 -36.65 51.54 3.17
CA GLY A 737 -37.05 52.39 4.29
C GLY A 737 -36.02 52.49 5.42
N ILE A 738 -34.75 52.14 5.17
CA ILE A 738 -33.67 52.26 6.16
C ILE A 738 -33.48 53.74 6.49
N PRO A 739 -33.46 54.16 7.77
CA PRO A 739 -33.34 55.57 8.13
C PRO A 739 -32.06 56.20 7.57
N HIS A 740 -32.21 57.19 6.71
CA HIS A 740 -31.10 57.93 6.10
C HIS A 740 -31.53 59.36 5.77
N ARG A 741 -30.58 60.28 5.60
CA ARG A 741 -30.85 61.67 5.23
C ARG A 741 -29.69 62.27 4.43
N ASN A 742 -29.96 62.87 3.27
CA ASN A 742 -29.00 63.77 2.62
C ASN A 742 -29.01 65.12 3.36
N THR A 743 -28.17 65.23 4.38
CA THR A 743 -27.96 66.44 5.20
C THR A 743 -27.13 67.50 4.49
N LYS A 744 -26.44 67.13 3.39
CA LYS A 744 -25.33 67.88 2.80
C LYS A 744 -24.14 67.96 3.78
N LYS A 745 -22.98 68.40 3.28
CA LYS A 745 -21.81 68.70 4.12
C LYS A 745 -21.20 70.02 3.68
N TRP A 746 -20.91 70.88 4.63
CA TRP A 746 -20.19 72.13 4.43
C TRP A 746 -18.74 71.94 4.87
N ILE A 747 -17.80 72.21 3.97
CA ILE A 747 -16.38 72.31 4.27
C ILE A 747 -16.07 73.80 4.46
N ILE A 748 -15.56 74.17 5.62
CA ILE A 748 -15.50 75.56 6.10
C ILE A 748 -14.05 76.05 6.10
N ALA A 749 -13.84 77.23 5.49
CA ALA A 749 -12.57 77.97 5.54
C ALA A 749 -12.70 79.25 6.39
N GLN A 750 -11.74 79.45 7.29
CA GLN A 750 -11.60 80.67 8.09
C GLN A 750 -10.54 81.64 7.52
N ASP A 751 -9.66 81.16 6.65
CA ASP A 751 -8.53 81.89 6.09
C ASP A 751 -8.26 81.51 4.62
N ASP A 752 -7.42 82.30 3.94
CA ASP A 752 -7.11 82.13 2.51
C ASP A 752 -6.37 80.82 2.20
N GLN A 753 -5.62 80.27 3.16
CA GLN A 753 -4.93 78.97 3.00
C GLN A 753 -5.95 77.83 3.00
N GLN A 754 -6.90 77.87 3.92
CA GLN A 754 -8.04 76.94 3.97
C GLN A 754 -8.91 77.08 2.71
N MET A 755 -9.17 78.30 2.25
CA MET A 755 -9.93 78.53 1.01
C MET A 755 -9.21 77.97 -0.22
N SER A 756 -7.88 78.08 -0.28
CA SER A 756 -7.06 77.45 -1.32
C SER A 756 -7.17 75.92 -1.32
N GLU A 757 -7.34 75.29 -0.15
CA GLU A 757 -7.60 73.84 -0.07
C GLU A 757 -9.03 73.47 -0.49
N LEU A 758 -10.03 74.32 -0.19
CA LEU A 758 -11.39 74.15 -0.73
C LEU A 758 -11.40 74.17 -2.27
N HIS A 759 -10.61 75.05 -2.91
CA HIS A 759 -10.46 75.04 -4.37
C HIS A 759 -9.92 73.71 -4.89
N ARG A 760 -8.87 73.15 -4.27
CA ARG A 760 -8.36 71.81 -4.63
C ARG A 760 -9.39 70.70 -4.44
N VAL A 761 -10.17 70.76 -3.37
CA VAL A 761 -11.24 69.78 -3.11
C VAL A 761 -12.36 69.91 -4.15
N HIS A 762 -12.68 71.13 -4.60
CA HIS A 762 -13.67 71.37 -5.67
C HIS A 762 -13.18 70.89 -7.04
N GLU A 763 -11.93 71.19 -7.41
CA GLU A 763 -11.28 70.69 -8.63
C GLU A 763 -11.23 69.16 -8.63
N PHE A 764 -10.80 68.56 -7.52
CA PHE A 764 -10.76 67.11 -7.37
C PHE A 764 -12.15 66.48 -7.46
N ALA A 765 -13.14 67.02 -6.73
CA ALA A 765 -14.53 66.54 -6.80
C ALA A 765 -15.10 66.61 -8.22
N THR A 766 -14.79 67.68 -8.95
CA THR A 766 -15.17 67.85 -10.36
C THR A 766 -14.50 66.81 -11.26
N SER A 767 -13.25 66.44 -11.00
CA SER A 767 -12.53 65.39 -11.75
C SER A 767 -13.10 63.97 -11.56
N ILE A 768 -13.95 63.76 -10.54
CA ILE A 768 -14.60 62.47 -10.24
C ILE A 768 -16.14 62.55 -10.29
N ASP A 769 -16.69 63.54 -11.01
CA ASP A 769 -18.13 63.76 -11.21
C ASP A 769 -18.96 63.90 -9.91
N VAL A 770 -18.36 64.47 -8.85
CA VAL A 770 -19.03 64.73 -7.57
C VAL A 770 -19.49 66.19 -7.47
N PRO A 771 -20.81 66.46 -7.39
CA PRO A 771 -21.32 67.81 -7.33
C PRO A 771 -20.93 68.51 -6.02
N THR A 772 -20.21 69.61 -6.17
CA THR A 772 -19.84 70.54 -5.09
C THR A 772 -20.03 71.98 -5.56
N ARG A 773 -20.36 72.89 -4.64
CA ARG A 773 -20.58 74.31 -4.96
C ARG A 773 -20.10 75.24 -3.84
N PHE A 774 -19.53 76.38 -4.20
CA PHE A 774 -19.23 77.45 -3.25
C PHE A 774 -20.52 78.18 -2.86
N LEU A 775 -20.65 78.55 -1.58
CA LEU A 775 -21.83 79.24 -1.05
C LEU A 775 -21.59 80.73 -0.86
N THR A 776 -22.61 81.54 -1.12
CA THR A 776 -22.60 82.98 -0.84
C THR A 776 -22.84 83.25 0.65
N ARG A 777 -22.33 84.40 1.15
CA ARG A 777 -22.41 84.75 2.59
C ARG A 777 -23.86 84.86 3.07
N GLU A 778 -24.75 85.39 2.22
CA GLU A 778 -26.18 85.53 2.49
C GLU A 778 -26.84 84.16 2.70
N TYR A 779 -26.49 83.17 1.87
CA TYR A 779 -27.02 81.81 1.98
C TYR A 779 -26.50 81.08 3.22
N ILE A 780 -25.22 81.29 3.58
CA ILE A 780 -24.61 80.76 4.80
C ILE A 780 -25.38 81.29 6.02
N THR A 781 -25.51 82.61 6.16
CA THR A 781 -26.21 83.26 7.29
C THR A 781 -27.70 82.92 7.34
N GLN A 782 -28.37 82.76 6.18
CA GLN A 782 -29.79 82.39 6.15
C GLN A 782 -30.02 80.93 6.59
N ARG A 783 -29.14 80.00 6.20
CA ARG A 783 -29.37 78.56 6.41
C ARG A 783 -28.79 78.01 7.72
N GLU A 784 -27.61 78.46 8.12
CA GLU A 784 -26.94 78.04 9.37
C GLU A 784 -26.30 79.27 10.06
N PRO A 785 -27.11 80.15 10.72
CA PRO A 785 -26.65 81.46 11.22
C PRO A 785 -25.55 81.39 12.30
N ASP A 786 -25.42 80.24 12.96
CA ASP A 786 -24.41 79.97 13.98
C ASP A 786 -23.01 79.68 13.43
N VAL A 787 -22.90 79.38 12.12
CA VAL A 787 -21.66 78.94 11.50
C VAL A 787 -20.77 80.13 11.17
N ARG A 788 -19.57 80.15 11.75
CA ARG A 788 -18.50 81.07 11.33
C ARG A 788 -17.70 80.44 10.21
N ALA A 789 -17.62 81.14 9.08
CA ALA A 789 -16.84 80.77 7.91
C ALA A 789 -16.31 82.06 7.25
N GLU A 790 -15.22 82.62 7.79
CA GLU A 790 -14.78 83.97 7.41
C GLU A 790 -14.26 84.05 5.96
N ALA A 791 -13.64 82.99 5.44
CA ALA A 791 -13.12 82.96 4.07
C ALA A 791 -14.08 82.31 3.06
N GLY A 792 -14.81 81.25 3.45
CA GLY A 792 -15.82 80.65 2.59
C GLY A 792 -16.28 79.26 2.98
N VAL A 793 -17.24 78.73 2.21
CA VAL A 793 -17.79 77.38 2.38
C VAL A 793 -17.93 76.68 1.03
N LEU A 794 -17.44 75.44 0.96
CA LEU A 794 -17.73 74.50 -0.13
C LEU A 794 -18.78 73.48 0.34
N GLU A 795 -19.96 73.49 -0.29
CA GLU A 795 -21.00 72.50 -0.06
C GLU A 795 -20.79 71.26 -0.92
N SER A 796 -20.88 70.09 -0.29
CA SER A 796 -20.93 68.76 -0.91
C SER A 796 -22.37 68.27 -0.95
N GLU A 797 -22.90 68.13 -2.15
CA GLU A 797 -24.34 67.95 -2.36
C GLU A 797 -24.85 66.52 -2.19
N SER A 798 -23.97 65.52 -2.24
CA SER A 798 -24.31 64.10 -2.10
C SER A 798 -23.80 63.48 -0.80
N THR A 799 -23.48 64.28 0.23
CA THR A 799 -23.13 63.76 1.55
C THR A 799 -24.37 63.68 2.44
N GLY A 800 -24.48 62.60 3.21
CA GLY A 800 -25.57 62.42 4.16
C GLY A 800 -25.18 61.56 5.34
N ILE A 801 -26.20 61.06 6.04
CA ILE A 801 -26.10 60.15 7.18
C ILE A 801 -27.04 58.95 6.98
N VAL A 802 -26.71 57.82 7.60
CA VAL A 802 -27.49 56.58 7.62
C VAL A 802 -27.46 55.98 9.02
N ASP A 803 -28.58 55.46 9.50
CA ASP A 803 -28.58 54.60 10.69
C ASP A 803 -27.83 53.30 10.36
N SER A 804 -26.61 53.20 10.87
CA SER A 804 -25.69 52.09 10.58
C SER A 804 -26.17 50.78 11.21
N HIS A 805 -26.89 50.84 12.34
CA HIS A 805 -27.47 49.68 12.99
C HIS A 805 -28.65 49.14 12.18
N SER A 806 -29.61 49.99 11.82
CA SER A 806 -30.73 49.61 10.93
C SER A 806 -30.24 49.10 9.57
N PHE A 807 -29.16 49.68 9.03
CA PHE A 807 -28.51 49.20 7.81
C PHE A 807 -27.91 47.80 8.00
N MET A 808 -27.14 47.55 9.06
CA MET A 808 -26.56 46.23 9.34
C MET A 808 -27.62 45.16 9.62
N SER A 809 -28.65 45.46 10.43
CA SER A 809 -29.76 44.54 10.69
C SER A 809 -30.56 44.23 9.42
N TYR A 810 -30.68 45.17 8.48
CA TYR A 810 -31.21 44.88 7.15
C TYR A 810 -30.29 43.94 6.36
N LEU A 811 -28.97 44.17 6.34
CA LEU A 811 -28.03 43.30 5.61
C LEU A 811 -27.99 41.88 6.19
N GLU A 812 -28.05 41.74 7.52
CA GLU A 812 -28.19 40.46 8.22
C GLU A 812 -29.50 39.76 7.84
N GLY A 813 -30.64 40.45 7.95
CA GLY A 813 -31.94 39.90 7.56
C GLY A 813 -31.98 39.45 6.10
N ASP A 814 -31.45 40.27 5.19
CA ASP A 814 -31.41 40.00 3.75
C ASP A 814 -30.30 39.00 3.35
N PHE A 815 -29.37 38.66 4.24
CA PHE A 815 -28.42 37.55 4.11
C PHE A 815 -29.09 36.23 4.54
N LEU A 816 -29.71 36.21 5.72
CA LEU A 816 -30.45 35.05 6.23
C LEU A 816 -31.66 34.70 5.35
N GLU A 817 -32.34 35.69 4.76
CA GLU A 817 -33.42 35.46 3.79
C GLU A 817 -32.93 34.78 2.51
N LYS A 818 -31.65 34.93 2.15
CA LYS A 818 -31.04 34.23 1.00
C LYS A 818 -30.52 32.83 1.33
N GLY A 819 -30.59 32.41 2.60
CA GLY A 819 -30.19 31.06 3.03
C GLY A 819 -28.77 30.95 3.57
N GLY A 820 -28.07 32.07 3.77
CA GLY A 820 -26.84 32.09 4.56
C GLY A 820 -27.10 31.94 6.06
N ASP A 821 -26.04 31.67 6.82
CA ASP A 821 -26.09 31.41 8.26
C ASP A 821 -25.02 32.20 9.05
N CYS A 822 -25.25 32.42 10.34
CA CYS A 822 -24.38 33.17 11.25
C CYS A 822 -23.96 32.34 12.47
N ALA A 823 -22.68 31.95 12.56
CA ALA A 823 -22.11 31.39 13.79
C ALA A 823 -21.56 32.52 14.67
N PHE A 824 -22.33 32.91 15.69
CA PHE A 824 -21.94 33.86 16.72
C PHE A 824 -21.09 33.20 17.82
N HIS A 825 -20.41 34.02 18.64
CA HIS A 825 -19.44 33.56 19.66
C HIS A 825 -18.32 32.66 19.13
N THR A 826 -18.07 32.69 17.81
CA THR A 826 -17.18 31.79 17.08
C THR A 826 -15.88 32.52 16.74
N ALA A 827 -14.95 32.56 17.68
CA ALA A 827 -13.66 33.24 17.50
C ALA A 827 -12.65 32.34 16.78
N VAL A 828 -12.12 32.79 15.63
CA VAL A 828 -11.06 32.09 14.90
C VAL A 828 -9.73 32.15 15.67
N THR A 829 -9.15 30.99 15.96
CA THR A 829 -7.88 30.84 16.68
C THR A 829 -6.71 30.60 15.73
N ARG A 830 -6.92 29.82 14.66
CA ARG A 830 -5.89 29.35 13.72
C ARG A 830 -6.51 29.01 12.37
N ILE A 831 -5.73 29.12 11.29
CA ILE A 831 -6.14 28.71 9.93
C ILE A 831 -4.98 27.95 9.30
N GLU A 832 -5.27 26.81 8.65
CA GLU A 832 -4.30 26.00 7.90
C GLU A 832 -4.73 25.90 6.42
N PRO A 833 -3.92 26.39 5.46
CA PRO A 833 -4.20 26.22 4.03
C PRO A 833 -3.84 24.80 3.57
N ILE A 834 -4.81 24.08 2.99
CA ILE A 834 -4.67 22.70 2.50
C ILE A 834 -4.08 22.74 1.09
N ASP A 835 -2.96 22.05 0.85
CA ASP A 835 -2.16 22.13 -0.39
C ASP A 835 -1.94 23.59 -0.87
N SER A 836 -1.49 24.45 0.05
CA SER A 836 -1.33 25.90 -0.20
C SER A 836 -2.64 26.59 -0.65
N GLY A 837 -3.78 26.13 -0.15
CA GLY A 837 -5.11 26.67 -0.49
C GLY A 837 -5.81 25.97 -1.65
N LYS A 838 -5.13 25.11 -2.43
CA LYS A 838 -5.76 24.36 -3.54
C LYS A 838 -6.75 23.29 -3.07
N GLY A 839 -6.59 22.79 -1.86
CA GLY A 839 -7.57 21.93 -1.18
C GLY A 839 -8.48 22.71 -0.21
N GLY A 840 -8.53 24.03 -0.33
CA GLY A 840 -9.25 24.91 0.61
C GLY A 840 -8.48 25.20 1.90
N TYR A 841 -9.22 25.54 2.94
CA TYR A 841 -8.75 26.07 4.22
C TYR A 841 -9.42 25.35 5.38
N LYS A 842 -8.62 25.00 6.40
CA LYS A 842 -9.11 24.49 7.68
C LYS A 842 -9.04 25.60 8.72
N ILE A 843 -10.20 26.08 9.17
CA ILE A 843 -10.36 27.16 10.14
C ILE A 843 -10.66 26.55 11.49
N TYR A 844 -9.90 26.94 12.51
CA TYR A 844 -10.08 26.50 13.88
C TYR A 844 -10.76 27.59 14.71
N THR A 845 -11.70 27.19 15.56
CA THR A 845 -12.57 28.09 16.32
C THR A 845 -12.60 27.71 17.80
N GLY A 846 -12.49 28.71 18.68
CA GLY A 846 -12.50 28.50 20.13
C GLY A 846 -13.92 28.30 20.69
N ASN A 847 -14.12 27.23 21.45
CA ASN A 847 -15.37 26.95 22.16
C ASN A 847 -15.42 27.61 23.54
N ALA A 848 -16.65 27.87 24.03
CA ALA A 848 -16.88 28.46 25.35
C ALA A 848 -16.29 27.62 26.52
N ASP A 849 -16.18 26.31 26.34
CA ASP A 849 -15.62 25.36 27.31
C ASP A 849 -14.08 25.21 27.21
N GLY A 850 -13.42 25.97 26.34
CA GLY A 850 -11.96 25.93 26.14
C GLY A 850 -11.44 24.86 25.18
N GLY A 851 -12.33 24.17 24.46
CA GLY A 851 -11.99 23.32 23.31
C GLY A 851 -11.71 24.13 22.04
N GLU A 852 -11.17 23.47 21.01
CA GLU A 852 -10.96 24.03 19.67
C GLU A 852 -11.68 23.12 18.65
N ASP A 853 -12.70 23.65 17.97
CA ASP A 853 -13.39 22.98 16.86
C ASP A 853 -12.75 23.39 15.52
N SER A 854 -13.10 22.71 14.42
CA SER A 854 -12.60 23.06 13.08
C SER A 854 -13.63 22.93 11.97
N ILE A 855 -13.63 23.87 11.04
CA ILE A 855 -14.45 23.95 9.83
C ILE A 855 -13.52 23.92 8.61
N GLU A 856 -13.85 23.17 7.56
CA GLU A 856 -13.10 23.12 6.30
C GLU A 856 -13.93 23.71 5.16
N VAL A 857 -13.35 24.64 4.39
CA VAL A 857 -14.04 25.35 3.29
C VAL A 857 -13.13 25.56 2.09
N GLU A 858 -13.70 25.62 0.89
CA GLU A 858 -12.95 25.94 -0.33
C GLU A 858 -12.55 27.42 -0.39
N THR A 859 -13.51 28.32 -0.08
CA THR A 859 -13.34 29.78 -0.15
C THR A 859 -13.40 30.42 1.23
N LEU A 860 -12.46 31.32 1.50
CA LEU A 860 -12.29 32.01 2.77
C LEU A 860 -12.19 33.54 2.58
N ILE A 861 -13.16 34.29 3.11
CA ILE A 861 -13.15 35.75 3.06
C ILE A 861 -12.79 36.35 4.42
N ASN A 862 -11.66 37.05 4.50
CA ASN A 862 -11.23 37.76 5.70
C ASN A 862 -11.75 39.20 5.71
N SER A 863 -12.84 39.44 6.43
CA SER A 863 -13.38 40.78 6.71
C SER A 863 -13.29 41.18 8.20
N ALA A 864 -12.33 40.63 8.95
CA ALA A 864 -12.23 40.74 10.41
C ALA A 864 -11.83 42.14 10.97
N GLY A 865 -11.97 43.21 10.19
CA GLY A 865 -11.78 44.60 10.62
C GLY A 865 -10.42 44.88 11.27
N LEU A 866 -10.44 45.23 12.56
CA LEU A 866 -9.24 45.47 13.38
C LEU A 866 -8.29 44.25 13.40
N PHE A 867 -8.83 43.05 13.31
CA PHE A 867 -8.11 41.78 13.40
C PHE A 867 -7.79 41.17 12.02
N ALA A 868 -8.14 41.84 10.91
CA ALA A 868 -7.92 41.33 9.56
C ALA A 868 -6.42 41.08 9.26
N CYS A 869 -5.50 41.88 9.82
CA CYS A 869 -4.07 41.60 9.72
C CYS A 869 -3.64 40.36 10.50
N ALA A 870 -4.30 40.03 11.62
CA ALA A 870 -4.01 38.83 12.39
C ALA A 870 -4.41 37.58 11.59
N ILE A 871 -5.63 37.57 11.04
CA ILE A 871 -6.14 36.51 10.16
C ILE A 871 -5.25 36.34 8.91
N ASN A 872 -4.88 37.43 8.24
CA ASN A 872 -3.91 37.43 7.13
C ASN A 872 -2.59 36.74 7.50
N ASN A 873 -2.05 37.04 8.69
CA ASN A 873 -0.77 36.52 9.15
C ASN A 873 -0.85 35.05 9.64
N MET A 874 -2.05 34.48 9.84
CA MET A 874 -2.21 33.04 10.09
C MET A 874 -1.95 32.21 8.83
N VAL A 875 -2.36 32.72 7.66
CA VAL A 875 -2.28 32.01 6.38
C VAL A 875 -1.00 32.35 5.61
N LEU A 876 -0.64 33.64 5.53
CA LEU A 876 0.47 34.08 4.69
C LEU A 876 1.84 33.79 5.31
N PRO A 877 2.89 33.58 4.48
CA PRO A 877 4.26 33.45 4.95
C PRO A 877 4.78 34.76 5.58
N LYS A 878 5.78 34.65 6.46
CA LYS A 878 6.26 35.75 7.32
C LYS A 878 6.69 37.01 6.54
N GLU A 879 7.19 36.83 5.34
CA GLU A 879 7.65 37.89 4.44
C GLU A 879 6.50 38.76 3.92
N ARG A 880 5.27 38.25 3.94
CA ARG A 880 4.02 38.95 3.55
C ARG A 880 3.19 39.40 4.75
N HIS A 881 3.68 39.20 5.98
CA HIS A 881 2.94 39.61 7.19
C HIS A 881 2.72 41.12 7.24
N ARG A 882 1.51 41.53 7.61
CA ARG A 882 1.10 42.93 7.74
C ARG A 882 0.99 43.30 9.22
N LYS A 883 1.48 44.47 9.60
CA LYS A 883 1.33 45.02 10.95
C LYS A 883 0.08 45.91 11.02
N ALA A 884 -0.84 45.57 11.92
CA ALA A 884 -1.96 46.45 12.27
C ALA A 884 -1.50 47.67 13.07
N TYR A 885 -2.20 48.78 12.88
CA TYR A 885 -2.12 50.00 13.66
C TYR A 885 -3.55 50.46 13.98
N TYR A 886 -3.74 51.04 15.16
CA TYR A 886 -5.06 51.39 15.68
C TYR A 886 -5.16 52.90 15.90
N ALA A 887 -6.03 53.56 15.13
CA ALA A 887 -6.33 54.98 15.27
C ALA A 887 -7.70 55.15 15.92
N LYS A 888 -7.70 55.27 17.26
CA LYS A 888 -8.88 55.61 18.06
C LYS A 888 -9.35 57.02 17.72
N GLY A 889 -10.66 57.22 17.85
CA GLY A 889 -11.35 58.47 17.61
C GLY A 889 -12.47 58.63 18.63
N SER A 890 -12.31 59.58 19.54
CA SER A 890 -13.28 59.96 20.56
C SER A 890 -14.32 60.92 19.97
N TYR A 891 -15.59 60.65 20.25
CA TYR A 891 -16.72 61.51 19.92
C TYR A 891 -17.20 62.24 21.17
N TYR A 892 -17.81 63.40 20.95
CA TYR A 892 -18.36 64.25 21.99
C TYR A 892 -19.82 64.57 21.67
N SER A 893 -20.69 64.48 22.66
CA SER A 893 -22.12 64.77 22.48
C SER A 893 -22.43 66.21 22.85
N TYR A 894 -23.39 66.83 22.16
CA TYR A 894 -23.93 68.13 22.56
C TYR A 894 -25.33 67.95 23.17
N SER A 895 -25.58 68.55 24.33
CA SER A 895 -26.83 68.39 25.09
C SER A 895 -27.77 69.60 24.99
N ALA A 896 -27.26 70.79 24.63
CA ALA A 896 -28.08 72.00 24.53
C ALA A 896 -28.90 72.05 23.22
N SER A 897 -30.02 72.77 23.25
CA SER A 897 -30.96 72.90 22.14
C SER A 897 -30.49 73.83 21.00
N HIS A 898 -29.40 74.57 21.20
CA HIS A 898 -28.85 75.55 20.28
C HIS A 898 -27.32 75.72 20.54
N PRO A 899 -26.47 75.91 19.51
CA PRO A 899 -26.77 75.83 18.07
C PRO A 899 -27.24 74.44 17.64
N LYS A 900 -28.08 74.39 16.60
CA LYS A 900 -28.66 73.14 16.07
C LYS A 900 -28.64 73.12 14.53
N PRO A 901 -27.45 72.99 13.93
CA PRO A 901 -27.31 72.98 12.47
C PRO A 901 -27.99 71.75 11.84
N LYS A 902 -28.38 71.88 10.58
CA LYS A 902 -29.06 70.81 9.79
C LYS A 902 -28.14 70.14 8.77
N THR A 903 -27.00 70.75 8.47
CA THR A 903 -25.93 70.22 7.62
C THR A 903 -24.72 69.76 8.44
N LEU A 904 -23.92 68.85 7.89
CA LEU A 904 -22.67 68.41 8.53
C LEU A 904 -21.60 69.50 8.36
N LEU A 905 -20.85 69.84 9.41
CA LEU A 905 -19.83 70.91 9.38
C LEU A 905 -18.43 70.32 9.53
N TYR A 906 -17.58 70.48 8.52
CA TYR A 906 -16.21 70.00 8.53
C TYR A 906 -15.28 71.19 8.35
N PRO A 907 -14.22 71.34 9.16
CA PRO A 907 -13.18 72.31 8.86
C PRO A 907 -12.44 71.92 7.57
N ALA A 908 -11.79 72.87 6.92
CA ALA A 908 -10.91 72.60 5.79
C ALA A 908 -9.78 71.62 6.17
N PRO A 909 -9.37 70.70 5.27
CA PRO A 909 -8.28 69.78 5.56
C PRO A 909 -6.97 70.54 5.86
N VAL A 910 -6.31 70.17 6.96
CA VAL A 910 -4.98 70.72 7.32
C VAL A 910 -3.89 69.75 6.85
N PRO A 911 -2.95 70.16 5.97
CA PRO A 911 -1.89 69.29 5.48
C PRO A 911 -1.06 68.67 6.62
N GLY A 912 -0.94 67.34 6.61
CA GLY A 912 -0.18 66.59 7.62
C GLY A 912 -0.96 66.20 8.88
N PHE A 913 -2.21 66.67 9.07
CA PHE A 913 -3.05 66.22 10.17
C PHE A 913 -3.57 64.79 9.93
N GLY A 914 -3.65 63.97 10.98
CA GLY A 914 -4.01 62.54 10.87
C GLY A 914 -5.49 62.26 10.53
N GLY A 915 -6.34 63.28 10.55
CA GLY A 915 -7.78 63.22 10.29
C GLY A 915 -8.29 64.48 9.58
N LEU A 916 -9.61 64.70 9.60
CA LEU A 916 -10.26 65.88 9.00
C LEU A 916 -10.60 66.97 10.03
N GLY A 917 -9.94 66.95 11.19
CA GLY A 917 -10.32 67.75 12.36
C GLY A 917 -11.55 67.20 13.10
N THR A 918 -11.86 67.80 14.25
CA THR A 918 -13.07 67.52 15.04
C THR A 918 -14.28 68.11 14.33
N HIS A 919 -14.86 67.36 13.39
CA HIS A 919 -16.03 67.77 12.62
C HIS A 919 -17.34 67.63 13.42
N LEU A 920 -18.39 68.30 12.97
CA LEU A 920 -19.77 68.09 13.42
C LEU A 920 -20.44 67.05 12.54
N THR A 921 -20.99 66.02 13.17
CA THR A 921 -21.97 65.10 12.57
C THR A 921 -23.33 65.22 13.27
N LEU A 922 -24.35 64.66 12.64
CA LEU A 922 -25.73 64.64 13.11
C LEU A 922 -26.19 63.19 13.17
N ASP A 923 -26.94 62.83 14.22
CA ASP A 923 -27.70 61.57 14.19
C ASP A 923 -29.06 61.74 13.50
N MET A 924 -29.78 60.63 13.33
CA MET A 924 -31.08 60.64 12.64
C MET A 924 -32.15 61.54 13.30
N THR A 925 -32.04 61.79 14.61
CA THR A 925 -32.90 62.72 15.36
C THR A 925 -32.49 64.19 15.18
N GLY A 926 -31.31 64.44 14.61
CA GLY A 926 -30.70 65.76 14.50
C GLY A 926 -30.06 66.23 15.80
N ARG A 927 -29.61 65.31 16.67
CA ARG A 927 -28.70 65.66 17.78
C ARG A 927 -27.30 65.88 17.21
N VAL A 928 -26.63 66.92 17.69
CA VAL A 928 -25.25 67.26 17.33
C VAL A 928 -24.28 66.34 18.06
N ARG A 929 -23.34 65.77 17.31
CA ARG A 929 -22.14 65.10 17.84
C ARG A 929 -20.91 65.69 17.18
N PHE A 930 -19.81 65.76 17.91
CA PHE A 930 -18.53 66.26 17.43
C PHE A 930 -17.48 65.15 17.43
N GLY A 931 -16.43 65.33 16.64
CA GLY A 931 -15.38 64.35 16.44
C GLY A 931 -15.68 63.40 15.27
N PRO A 932 -14.81 62.41 15.03
CA PRO A 932 -13.79 61.92 15.96
C PRO A 932 -12.48 62.69 15.92
N ASP A 933 -11.76 62.68 17.04
CA ASP A 933 -10.33 62.99 17.06
C ASP A 933 -9.46 61.85 16.44
N VAL A 934 -8.14 61.93 16.65
CA VAL A 934 -7.18 60.89 16.25
C VAL A 934 -6.16 60.67 17.37
N GLU A 935 -6.25 59.50 18.01
CA GLU A 935 -5.32 59.00 19.02
C GLU A 935 -4.76 57.64 18.55
N TRP A 936 -3.44 57.46 18.59
CA TRP A 936 -2.80 56.20 18.22
C TRP A 936 -2.61 55.33 19.46
N ILE A 937 -3.17 54.12 19.44
CA ILE A 937 -3.11 53.16 20.55
C ILE A 937 -2.50 51.83 20.08
N ASP A 938 -2.04 51.02 21.03
CA ASP A 938 -1.46 49.70 20.76
C ASP A 938 -2.44 48.53 21.03
N ASP A 939 -3.43 48.72 21.93
CA ASP A 939 -4.49 47.73 22.22
C ASP A 939 -5.77 48.02 21.42
N PRO A 940 -6.22 47.12 20.53
CA PRO A 940 -7.47 47.30 19.78
C PRO A 940 -8.75 47.22 20.63
N ASN A 941 -8.66 46.86 21.92
CA ASN A 941 -9.81 46.73 22.82
C ASN A 941 -10.01 47.95 23.74
N ASP A 942 -9.11 48.94 23.72
CA ASP A 942 -9.28 50.18 24.49
C ASP A 942 -10.33 51.10 23.86
N LEU A 943 -11.59 50.83 24.22
CA LEU A 943 -12.76 51.58 23.79
C LEU A 943 -13.17 52.68 24.79
N LYS A 944 -12.25 53.15 25.64
CA LYS A 944 -12.51 54.28 26.57
C LYS A 944 -12.21 55.62 25.88
N PRO A 945 -13.18 56.56 25.82
CA PRO A 945 -12.93 57.93 25.36
C PRO A 945 -11.89 58.62 26.24
N ASN A 946 -11.00 59.42 25.65
CA ASN A 946 -9.92 60.08 26.39
C ASN A 946 -10.36 61.47 26.91
N PRO A 947 -10.53 61.68 28.23
CA PRO A 947 -10.99 62.95 28.79
C PRO A 947 -9.98 64.09 28.61
N SER A 948 -8.68 63.80 28.50
CA SER A 948 -7.64 64.83 28.37
C SER A 948 -7.75 65.65 27.08
N ARG A 949 -8.47 65.15 26.07
CA ARG A 949 -8.62 65.77 24.75
C ARG A 949 -9.89 66.61 24.60
N LEU A 950 -10.79 66.57 25.57
CA LEU A 950 -12.05 67.30 25.55
C LEU A 950 -11.83 68.81 25.36
N THR A 951 -10.87 69.41 26.07
CA THR A 951 -10.55 70.85 25.97
C THR A 951 -10.06 71.23 24.58
N GLU A 952 -9.11 70.47 24.02
CA GLU A 952 -8.59 70.67 22.65
C GLU A 952 -9.71 70.57 21.60
N ALA A 953 -10.61 69.58 21.76
CA ALA A 953 -11.75 69.39 20.88
C ALA A 953 -12.74 70.57 20.95
N ILE A 954 -13.08 71.04 22.16
CA ILE A 954 -13.96 72.20 22.38
C ILE A 954 -13.39 73.47 21.74
N ASP A 955 -12.09 73.72 21.92
CA ASP A 955 -11.41 74.88 21.34
C ASP A 955 -11.45 74.83 19.80
N MET A 956 -11.25 73.65 19.21
CA MET A 956 -11.37 73.43 17.77
C MET A 956 -12.81 73.62 17.26
N ILE A 957 -13.83 73.12 17.99
CA ILE A 957 -15.26 73.28 17.62
C ILE A 957 -15.65 74.75 17.56
N GLN A 958 -15.21 75.55 18.54
CA GLN A 958 -15.51 76.98 18.59
C GLN A 958 -14.85 77.79 17.45
N THR A 959 -13.90 77.23 16.70
CA THR A 959 -13.37 77.90 15.50
C THR A 959 -14.47 78.14 14.46
N TYR A 960 -15.32 77.14 14.20
CA TYR A 960 -16.39 77.19 13.19
C TYR A 960 -17.81 77.31 13.74
N LEU A 961 -18.02 77.05 15.05
CA LEU A 961 -19.34 77.14 15.69
C LEU A 961 -19.25 77.88 17.05
N PRO A 962 -19.02 79.21 17.05
CA PRO A 962 -18.69 79.97 18.26
C PRO A 962 -19.83 80.10 19.30
N SER A 963 -21.10 79.87 18.92
CA SER A 963 -22.25 79.92 19.85
C SER A 963 -22.40 78.66 20.73
N VAL A 964 -21.51 77.66 20.55
CA VAL A 964 -21.49 76.42 21.35
C VAL A 964 -21.13 76.68 22.82
N LYS A 965 -21.98 76.16 23.71
CA LYS A 965 -21.77 76.14 25.15
C LYS A 965 -20.74 75.07 25.56
N ARG A 966 -19.63 75.47 26.20
CA ARG A 966 -18.58 74.54 26.65
C ARG A 966 -19.10 73.48 27.63
N ASP A 967 -19.95 73.90 28.55
CA ASP A 967 -20.59 73.10 29.61
C ASP A 967 -21.66 72.12 29.10
N ALA A 968 -22.02 72.19 27.82
CA ALA A 968 -22.97 71.29 27.18
C ALA A 968 -22.30 70.28 26.21
N ILE A 969 -20.96 70.22 26.18
CA ILE A 969 -20.20 69.19 25.47
C ILE A 969 -19.67 68.17 26.48
N ASP A 970 -20.08 66.92 26.33
CA ASP A 970 -19.62 65.77 27.11
C ASP A 970 -18.95 64.70 26.22
N LEU A 971 -18.16 63.82 26.82
CA LEU A 971 -17.68 62.61 26.15
C LEU A 971 -18.86 61.69 25.78
N ASP A 972 -18.80 61.09 24.60
CA ASP A 972 -19.84 60.17 24.10
C ASP A 972 -19.26 58.73 24.03
N TYR A 973 -18.89 58.27 22.84
CA TYR A 973 -18.24 56.99 22.60
C TYR A 973 -16.90 57.20 21.89
N CYS A 974 -16.15 56.12 21.70
CA CYS A 974 -15.04 56.13 20.74
C CYS A 974 -15.13 54.92 19.81
N GLY A 975 -14.44 55.01 18.68
CA GLY A 975 -14.25 53.94 17.71
C GLY A 975 -12.83 53.89 17.20
N ILE A 976 -12.39 52.72 16.76
CA ILE A 976 -11.02 52.46 16.32
C ILE A 976 -11.04 52.16 14.82
N ARG A 977 -10.16 52.82 14.07
CA ARG A 977 -9.98 52.61 12.62
C ARG A 977 -8.87 51.57 12.39
N PRO A 978 -9.10 50.52 11.58
CA PRO A 978 -8.03 49.61 11.16
C PRO A 978 -7.09 50.32 10.18
N LYS A 979 -5.80 50.35 10.50
CA LYS A 979 -4.74 50.92 9.65
C LYS A 979 -3.62 49.90 9.45
N ILE A 980 -2.88 50.00 8.35
CA ILE A 980 -1.61 49.29 8.12
C ILE A 980 -0.40 50.26 8.08
N GLY A 981 -0.55 51.45 8.67
CA GLY A 981 0.51 52.44 8.86
C GLY A 981 0.03 53.67 9.64
N LYS A 982 0.96 54.44 10.23
CA LYS A 982 0.67 55.74 10.86
C LYS A 982 0.53 56.84 9.79
N SER A 983 -0.56 56.73 9.03
CA SER A 983 -0.83 57.42 7.76
C SER A 983 -2.00 58.41 7.83
N GLY A 984 -1.90 59.49 7.06
CA GLY A 984 -2.94 60.53 6.95
C GLY A 984 -4.26 60.02 6.33
N ALA A 985 -5.34 60.75 6.55
CA ALA A 985 -6.68 60.39 6.09
C ALA A 985 -7.02 60.88 4.66
N THR A 986 -6.28 61.85 4.14
CA THR A 986 -6.47 62.47 2.82
C THR A 986 -5.38 62.06 1.82
N ALA A 987 -5.64 62.23 0.53
CA ALA A 987 -4.65 62.00 -0.52
C ALA A 987 -3.40 62.89 -0.33
N GLY A 988 -2.20 62.30 -0.43
CA GLY A 988 -0.94 63.01 -0.21
C GLY A 988 0.20 62.09 0.23
N LYS A 989 1.29 62.67 0.74
CA LYS A 989 2.43 61.94 1.28
C LYS A 989 1.96 61.08 2.47
N ASN A 990 2.20 59.78 2.40
CA ASN A 990 1.73 58.75 3.35
C ASN A 990 0.23 58.41 3.27
N PHE A 991 -0.50 58.71 2.18
CA PHE A 991 -1.85 58.16 1.96
C PHE A 991 -1.84 56.62 1.92
N GLN A 992 -2.90 56.01 2.43
CA GLN A 992 -3.06 54.55 2.47
C GLN A 992 -4.48 54.19 1.99
N ASP A 993 -4.55 53.35 0.96
CA ASP A 993 -5.80 52.90 0.33
C ASP A 993 -6.32 51.61 0.98
N PHE A 994 -7.51 51.16 0.58
CA PHE A 994 -7.97 49.81 0.91
C PHE A 994 -7.09 48.75 0.21
N ILE A 995 -6.98 47.56 0.80
CA ILE A 995 -6.46 46.36 0.14
C ILE A 995 -7.62 45.36 0.09
N ILE A 996 -8.04 45.00 -1.12
CA ILE A 996 -9.08 44.00 -1.40
C ILE A 996 -8.56 43.17 -2.57
N GLN A 997 -8.11 41.95 -2.29
CA GLN A 997 -7.46 41.07 -3.26
C GLN A 997 -7.60 39.61 -2.86
N GLU A 998 -7.61 38.72 -3.84
CA GLU A 998 -7.22 37.32 -3.64
C GLU A 998 -5.69 37.27 -3.44
N GLU A 999 -5.20 36.42 -2.54
CA GLU A 999 -3.78 36.35 -2.23
C GLU A 999 -3.01 35.41 -3.17
N ASP A 1000 -1.99 35.93 -3.86
CA ASP A 1000 -1.14 35.15 -4.76
C ASP A 1000 -0.64 33.84 -4.11
N GLY A 1001 -0.92 32.70 -4.74
CA GLY A 1001 -0.51 31.38 -4.23
C GLY A 1001 -1.40 30.78 -3.15
N PHE A 1002 -2.54 31.41 -2.83
CA PHE A 1002 -3.59 30.94 -1.91
C PHE A 1002 -4.97 31.14 -2.57
N PRO A 1003 -5.36 30.29 -3.53
CA PRO A 1003 -6.61 30.45 -4.28
C PRO A 1003 -7.82 30.38 -3.34
N GLY A 1004 -8.85 31.18 -3.60
CA GLY A 1004 -10.04 31.26 -2.75
C GLY A 1004 -9.86 32.03 -1.44
N PHE A 1005 -8.66 32.55 -1.11
CA PHE A 1005 -8.45 33.40 0.06
C PHE A 1005 -8.45 34.90 -0.31
N ILE A 1006 -9.53 35.59 0.04
CA ILE A 1006 -9.69 37.03 -0.21
C ILE A 1006 -9.50 37.82 1.09
N ASN A 1007 -8.53 38.74 1.08
CA ASN A 1007 -8.22 39.61 2.20
C ASN A 1007 -8.78 41.01 2.02
N LEU A 1008 -9.41 41.54 3.07
CA LEU A 1008 -9.84 42.93 3.17
C LEU A 1008 -9.10 43.64 4.31
N LEU A 1009 -8.05 44.40 3.99
CA LEU A 1009 -7.20 45.08 4.97
C LEU A 1009 -7.37 46.61 4.92
N ALA A 1010 -7.20 47.23 6.10
CA ALA A 1010 -7.31 48.67 6.34
C ALA A 1010 -8.63 49.32 5.85
N ILE A 1011 -9.75 48.59 6.00
CA ILE A 1011 -11.10 49.09 5.69
C ILE A 1011 -11.59 50.08 6.77
N GLU A 1012 -10.97 51.26 6.80
CA GLU A 1012 -11.41 52.44 7.55
C GLU A 1012 -12.47 53.26 6.79
N SER A 1013 -12.72 54.54 7.13
CA SER A 1013 -13.56 55.42 6.31
C SER A 1013 -13.00 55.55 4.87
N PRO A 1014 -13.85 55.43 3.81
CA PRO A 1014 -15.32 55.40 3.79
C PRO A 1014 -15.92 53.97 3.71
N GLY A 1015 -15.43 53.02 4.50
CA GLY A 1015 -15.78 51.60 4.43
C GLY A 1015 -17.26 51.29 4.62
N LEU A 1016 -17.97 52.02 5.51
CA LEU A 1016 -19.43 51.91 5.64
C LEU A 1016 -20.13 52.26 4.32
N THR A 1017 -19.85 53.45 3.77
CA THR A 1017 -20.38 53.90 2.46
C THR A 1017 -20.02 52.94 1.33
N SER A 1018 -18.83 52.32 1.40
CA SER A 1018 -18.30 51.44 0.36
C SER A 1018 -18.78 49.99 0.45
N SER A 1019 -19.40 49.59 1.57
CA SER A 1019 -19.71 48.19 1.93
C SER A 1019 -20.40 47.39 0.82
N LEU A 1020 -21.46 47.92 0.20
CA LEU A 1020 -22.19 47.24 -0.88
C LEU A 1020 -21.36 47.05 -2.15
N ALA A 1021 -20.51 48.03 -2.48
CA ALA A 1021 -19.62 47.97 -3.64
C ALA A 1021 -18.41 47.06 -3.39
N ILE A 1022 -17.96 46.95 -2.13
CA ILE A 1022 -16.98 45.95 -1.69
C ILE A 1022 -17.56 44.54 -1.86
N GLY A 1023 -18.83 44.32 -1.50
CA GLY A 1023 -19.52 43.04 -1.71
C GLY A 1023 -19.51 42.58 -3.17
N GLU A 1024 -19.83 43.48 -4.11
CA GLU A 1024 -19.71 43.20 -5.56
C GLU A 1024 -18.26 42.97 -6.00
N MET A 1025 -17.29 43.74 -5.49
CA MET A 1025 -15.89 43.54 -5.85
C MET A 1025 -15.34 42.18 -5.39
N VAL A 1026 -15.84 41.63 -4.27
CA VAL A 1026 -15.45 40.28 -3.78
C VAL A 1026 -16.10 39.18 -4.62
N GLU A 1027 -17.38 39.34 -5.00
CA GLU A 1027 -18.07 38.48 -5.97
C GLU A 1027 -17.34 38.47 -7.33
N ASP A 1028 -16.99 39.65 -7.86
CA ASP A 1028 -16.19 39.87 -9.08
C ASP A 1028 -14.74 39.34 -8.99
N LEU A 1029 -14.28 38.88 -7.82
CA LEU A 1029 -12.98 38.21 -7.65
C LEU A 1029 -13.11 36.69 -7.64
N LEU A 1030 -14.21 36.14 -7.13
CA LEU A 1030 -14.44 34.69 -7.04
C LEU A 1030 -14.98 34.06 -8.33
N TYR A 1031 -15.91 34.74 -9.02
CA TYR A 1031 -16.72 34.14 -10.09
C TYR A 1031 -16.40 34.70 -11.49
N ARG A 1032 -15.12 34.84 -11.83
CA ARG A 1032 -14.65 35.41 -13.12
C ARG A 1032 -14.73 34.47 -14.32
#